data_AF-A0A560BWM4-F1
#
_entry.id   AF-A0A560BWM4-F1
#
_cell.length_a   1.000
_cell.length_b   1.000
_cell.length_c   1.000
_cell.angle_alpha   90.00
_cell.angle_beta   90.00
_cell.angle_gamma   90.00
#
_symmetry.space_group_name_H-M   'P 1'
#
loop_
_entity.id
_entity.type
_entity.pdbx_description
1 polymer ?
#
loop_
_entity_poly.entity_id
_entity_poly.type
_entity_poly.pdbx_seq_one_letter_code
_entity_poly.pdbx_strand_id
1 'polypeptide(L)'
;MTVAITPIEFGTNIPDEAELKRWVGSFDPVDGNFIRGWLIDQDTPARSAAVEISIDGVNVATVIANHPRPDVAATTGQADKGFHFSVPPAFADGNPHMVTVLVAGTNLHLTGSPREIVVAPPAAADASGLGIDKDRIFQDIAQPLATNLTYKVGGFNEKEYTRQYPDVKAAIRGGVFASGYQHWLQYGAKEGRIVANGAPLSIPQPLVAEQLLFIDAVCTGKIGLASSAFDDWRLKQLVDFPQLDELLDLPRLLAYVEEIEEPDDVRAELPVDLFVFLYYRTVFGELTGSTVEQSIQRYQILSEASARYYVLRKDFWAEQVSGWSNLRTAQLLRLAGRSDEARAVLAGLRRDHWDLDFKYKDRSLPRPRPNFIVFERATYELGMLDLAEGKLVDATIHATSLANETYGWKRDGLRRRIVPLIEQGLDRIKDGDRDAAARCIGDAYALFRQDPGRRIGKPLKSLKDQPLDGTKGAKTYDVVFYIGDSTSESKRYRVLNLMDTLIGLGYRVGCFTEPEFPTVISEGNRIRCMVIFRSAYTSTLCNVVETFRPQGTQFLYDIDDLFFVPKVLPMIAGAALMSPEAFAGTAQCIEHFRQALMLTDGATGSTSFLVEELAALGRPARVVPNTFGPLQEKLAAVLLQEPAPSRSEVRIAYLSGSWTHHRDFAQCEQALRTIMARHPNVTLMAVGRIDLGPEWDEFKDRVIPVGFMSHQEMLAFYREVDISIAPLEVGNPYCEAKSQLKVFEAGLFGVPSVASATHSFREAVTDGVDGFLATTPEEWLERLERLVADGELRAAVGRRARERALTQFSETALKQAITGLFPKAAAPDAVNAVIPARFGLPLNERKMRIVWVVPDIHAGSGGQRNILRFAYYLTTFGHTVSIVVKDSSRPAVETHRLINEHFYPFKGSVQNYNGSMPPCDVLFATHWTTVEIVVRHRAAAKQACYFVQDFEPGFVPLGSEYLMAENTYRKGLYHITSGPYCERILKQTYSNDADHFKFPLDRLNYWQRPRTETSAEGTILYFARPEMPRRCFEFGNMMLAEVKMRRPGVQILMYGSHHVDTGSLPFDARNLGILPTIDDLARLYSNADLGIVFSLTNPSLVPYEMMACGLPVVDVRFQDNITNYGGREDIALLGDPDPTAFANQVIALLDDVPARAERVRKGKEFILDFPSEVESVRRVESLLLKRLDLIDAQAVTA
;
A
#
# COMPACT_ATOMS: atom_id res chain seq x y z
N MET A 1 8.77 51.51 -3.56
CA MET A 1 9.63 51.40 -4.75
C MET A 1 9.03 50.33 -5.64
N THR A 2 8.40 50.78 -6.73
CA THR A 2 7.87 49.96 -7.82
C THR A 2 9.03 49.30 -8.55
N VAL A 3 9.13 47.98 -8.50
CA VAL A 3 10.12 47.22 -9.27
C VAL A 3 9.53 46.96 -10.64
N ALA A 4 10.14 47.57 -11.66
CA ALA A 4 9.81 47.38 -13.06
C ALA A 4 10.14 45.95 -13.49
N ILE A 5 9.16 45.27 -14.08
CA ILE A 5 9.35 44.01 -14.80
C ILE A 5 9.82 44.38 -16.21
N THR A 6 11.04 43.99 -16.55
CA THR A 6 11.54 44.06 -17.93
C THR A 6 10.79 43.03 -18.78
N PRO A 7 10.26 43.40 -19.97
CA PRO A 7 9.64 42.42 -20.86
C PRO A 7 10.70 41.47 -21.39
N ILE A 8 10.42 40.17 -21.36
CA ILE A 8 11.15 39.16 -22.13
C ILE A 8 10.74 39.38 -23.59
N GLU A 9 11.69 39.79 -24.43
CA GLU A 9 11.51 39.78 -25.89
C GLU A 9 11.43 38.32 -26.35
N PHE A 10 10.25 37.89 -26.79
CA PHE A 10 10.10 36.65 -27.56
C PHE A 10 10.75 36.87 -28.92
N GLY A 11 11.91 36.26 -29.14
CA GLY A 11 12.54 36.19 -30.45
C GLY A 11 11.58 35.53 -31.45
N THR A 12 11.18 36.27 -32.46
CA THR A 12 10.47 35.75 -33.64
C THR A 12 11.45 34.93 -34.48
N ASN A 13 11.71 33.69 -34.10
CA ASN A 13 12.29 32.71 -35.02
C ASN A 13 11.17 32.28 -35.98
N ILE A 14 11.23 32.80 -37.21
CA ILE A 14 10.43 32.27 -38.32
C ILE A 14 10.92 30.84 -38.56
N PRO A 15 10.05 29.81 -38.52
CA PRO A 15 10.45 28.43 -38.77
C PRO A 15 11.11 28.29 -40.15
N ASP A 16 12.17 27.47 -40.25
CA ASP A 16 12.82 27.17 -41.53
C ASP A 16 11.82 26.51 -42.50
N GLU A 17 11.92 26.79 -43.80
CA GLU A 17 10.99 26.31 -44.83
C GLU A 17 10.96 24.77 -44.91
N ALA A 18 12.03 24.12 -44.44
CA ALA A 18 12.13 22.67 -44.28
C ALA A 18 11.29 22.12 -43.11
N GLU A 19 11.20 22.83 -41.98
CA GLU A 19 10.37 22.39 -40.83
C GLU A 19 8.86 22.50 -41.13
N LEU A 20 8.46 23.53 -41.89
CA LEU A 20 7.08 23.73 -42.34
C LEU A 20 6.59 22.64 -43.30
N LYS A 21 7.51 21.98 -44.04
CA LYS A 21 7.17 20.86 -44.93
C LYS A 21 7.16 19.51 -44.20
N ARG A 22 7.98 19.35 -43.16
CA ARG A 22 8.10 18.10 -42.38
C ARG A 22 6.88 17.83 -41.51
N TRP A 23 6.37 18.83 -40.81
CA TRP A 23 5.31 18.65 -39.82
C TRP A 23 3.95 18.98 -40.41
N VAL A 24 3.08 17.97 -40.48
CA VAL A 24 1.70 18.18 -40.94
C VAL A 24 0.74 17.80 -39.82
N GLY A 25 -0.09 18.74 -39.42
CA GLY A 25 -1.09 18.51 -38.39
C GLY A 25 -2.07 19.65 -38.25
N SER A 26 -3.15 19.38 -37.53
CA SER A 26 -4.24 20.31 -37.30
C SER A 26 -4.63 20.31 -35.82
N PHE A 27 -4.89 21.50 -35.31
CA PHE A 27 -5.65 21.71 -34.08
C PHE A 27 -7.14 21.89 -34.45
N ASP A 28 -7.91 20.86 -34.15
CA ASP A 28 -9.32 20.79 -34.51
C ASP A 28 -10.17 21.77 -33.68
N PRO A 29 -11.37 22.18 -34.17
CA PRO A 29 -12.29 22.97 -33.37
C PRO A 29 -12.57 22.29 -32.03
N VAL A 30 -12.40 23.06 -30.94
CA VAL A 30 -12.65 22.59 -29.58
C VAL A 30 -14.15 22.42 -29.40
N ASP A 31 -14.54 21.20 -29.04
CA ASP A 31 -15.92 20.79 -28.76
C ASP A 31 -15.93 20.26 -27.32
N GLY A 32 -16.50 21.04 -26.40
CA GLY A 32 -16.47 20.78 -24.97
C GLY A 32 -15.10 21.05 -24.30
N ASN A 33 -14.77 20.30 -23.26
CA ASN A 33 -13.58 20.54 -22.41
C ASN A 33 -12.32 19.81 -22.93
N PHE A 34 -12.19 19.61 -24.25
CA PHE A 34 -11.11 18.82 -24.83
C PHE A 34 -10.37 19.54 -25.95
N ILE A 35 -9.04 19.57 -25.83
CA ILE A 35 -8.10 20.00 -26.86
C ILE A 35 -7.72 18.74 -27.65
N ARG A 36 -8.06 18.73 -28.95
CA ARG A 36 -7.83 17.59 -29.84
C ARG A 36 -7.30 18.02 -31.18
N GLY A 37 -6.62 17.11 -31.85
CA GLY A 37 -6.07 17.34 -33.17
C GLY A 37 -5.29 16.13 -33.63
N TRP A 38 -4.41 16.35 -34.60
CA TRP A 38 -3.52 15.31 -35.09
C TRP A 38 -2.19 15.91 -35.55
N LEU A 39 -1.15 15.08 -35.53
CA LEU A 39 0.21 15.47 -35.92
C LEU A 39 0.93 14.29 -36.58
N ILE A 40 1.53 14.56 -37.75
CA ILE A 40 2.34 13.62 -38.51
C ILE A 40 3.71 14.27 -38.77
N ASP A 41 4.76 13.51 -38.43
CA ASP A 41 6.11 13.75 -38.94
C ASP A 41 6.22 13.08 -40.32
N GLN A 42 6.33 13.86 -41.40
CA GLN A 42 6.46 13.31 -42.75
C GLN A 42 7.77 12.57 -42.99
N ASP A 43 8.82 12.85 -42.21
CA ASP A 43 10.11 12.15 -42.32
C ASP A 43 10.08 10.79 -41.60
N THR A 44 9.24 10.66 -40.57
CA THR A 44 9.09 9.41 -39.81
C THR A 44 7.62 9.03 -39.56
N PRO A 45 6.80 8.84 -40.62
CA PRO A 45 5.35 8.71 -40.49
C PRO A 45 4.90 7.46 -39.71
N ALA A 46 5.76 6.45 -39.56
CA ALA A 46 5.49 5.30 -38.70
C ALA A 46 5.54 5.60 -37.19
N ARG A 47 6.20 6.69 -36.75
CA ARG A 47 6.30 7.09 -35.35
C ARG A 47 5.23 8.14 -35.01
N SER A 48 4.76 8.13 -33.77
CA SER A 48 3.85 9.17 -33.26
C SER A 48 4.68 10.30 -32.68
N ALA A 49 4.33 11.54 -33.05
CA ALA A 49 4.98 12.75 -32.57
C ALA A 49 4.20 13.35 -31.39
N ALA A 50 4.84 14.20 -30.59
CA ALA A 50 4.20 14.85 -29.46
C ALA A 50 3.86 16.32 -29.74
N VAL A 51 2.82 16.81 -29.07
CA VAL A 51 2.43 18.22 -29.06
C VAL A 51 2.58 18.79 -27.66
N GLU A 52 2.99 20.05 -27.56
CA GLU A 52 2.94 20.83 -26.33
C GLU A 52 1.70 21.71 -26.35
N ILE A 53 0.92 21.64 -25.27
CA ILE A 53 -0.34 22.37 -25.10
C ILE A 53 -0.13 23.40 -24.00
N SER A 54 -0.36 24.66 -24.33
CA SER A 54 -0.32 25.77 -23.38
C SER A 54 -1.67 26.49 -23.35
N ILE A 55 -2.10 26.90 -22.15
CA ILE A 55 -3.31 27.72 -21.93
C ILE A 55 -2.87 29.02 -21.25
N ASP A 56 -3.21 30.16 -21.84
CA ASP A 56 -2.79 31.51 -21.42
C ASP A 56 -1.27 31.64 -21.21
N GLY A 57 -0.49 30.95 -22.06
CA GLY A 57 0.98 30.97 -22.02
C GLY A 57 1.60 30.03 -20.98
N VAL A 58 0.80 29.28 -20.20
CA VAL A 58 1.28 28.24 -19.28
C VAL A 58 1.23 26.89 -19.97
N ASN A 59 2.36 26.18 -20.08
CA ASN A 59 2.37 24.81 -20.60
C ASN A 59 1.67 23.87 -19.61
N VAL A 60 0.57 23.26 -20.05
CA VAL A 60 -0.30 22.40 -19.24
C VAL A 60 -0.12 20.91 -19.53
N ALA A 61 0.43 20.54 -20.69
CA ALA A 61 0.72 19.15 -21.05
C ALA A 61 1.62 19.01 -22.29
N THR A 62 2.33 17.88 -22.34
CA THR A 62 2.92 17.33 -23.58
C THR A 62 2.24 15.99 -23.89
N VAL A 63 1.63 15.87 -25.07
CA VAL A 63 0.77 14.72 -25.42
C VAL A 63 1.25 14.06 -26.71
N ILE A 64 1.39 12.74 -26.72
CA ILE A 64 1.76 11.98 -27.91
C ILE A 64 0.52 11.81 -28.80
N ALA A 65 0.66 12.09 -30.09
CA ALA A 65 -0.38 11.92 -31.08
C ALA A 65 -0.43 10.47 -31.59
N ASN A 66 -0.96 9.55 -30.77
CA ASN A 66 -1.07 8.11 -31.04
C ASN A 66 -2.51 7.57 -30.98
N HIS A 67 -3.52 8.44 -30.96
CA HIS A 67 -4.92 8.03 -31.00
C HIS A 67 -5.41 7.76 -32.44
N PRO A 68 -6.34 6.81 -32.64
CA PRO A 68 -6.92 6.52 -33.94
C PRO A 68 -7.67 7.71 -34.55
N ARG A 69 -7.42 8.00 -35.83
CA ARG A 69 -8.05 9.02 -36.67
C ARG A 69 -8.33 8.48 -38.07
N PRO A 70 -9.44 7.74 -38.27
CA PRO A 70 -9.78 7.13 -39.56
C PRO A 70 -9.92 8.13 -40.70
N ASP A 71 -10.33 9.37 -40.40
CA ASP A 71 -10.43 10.49 -41.34
C ASP A 71 -9.06 10.99 -41.83
N VAL A 72 -8.07 11.04 -40.94
CA VAL A 72 -6.67 11.35 -41.28
C VAL A 72 -6.05 10.16 -42.04
N ALA A 73 -6.39 8.93 -41.66
CA ALA A 73 -5.94 7.71 -42.33
C ALA A 73 -6.42 7.64 -43.79
N ALA A 74 -7.67 8.03 -44.06
CA ALA A 74 -8.24 8.05 -45.41
C ALA A 74 -7.50 9.00 -46.37
N THR A 75 -6.83 10.02 -45.83
CA THR A 75 -6.13 11.04 -46.62
C THR A 75 -4.62 10.83 -46.66
N THR A 76 -4.02 10.29 -45.58
CA THR A 76 -2.56 10.20 -45.39
C THR A 76 -2.03 8.77 -45.29
N GLY A 77 -2.90 7.77 -45.17
CA GLY A 77 -2.56 6.37 -44.94
C GLY A 77 -2.14 6.03 -43.50
N GLN A 78 -2.20 6.98 -42.55
CA GLN A 78 -1.75 6.81 -41.17
C GLN A 78 -2.93 6.89 -40.18
N ALA A 79 -3.22 5.78 -39.48
CA ALA A 79 -4.39 5.69 -38.60
C ALA A 79 -4.17 6.29 -37.20
N ASP A 80 -3.00 6.12 -36.58
CA ASP A 80 -2.80 6.42 -35.16
C ASP A 80 -2.02 7.73 -34.94
N LYS A 81 -2.60 8.85 -35.36
CA LYS A 81 -1.94 10.17 -35.39
C LYS A 81 -2.69 11.28 -34.66
N GLY A 82 -3.76 10.95 -33.94
CA GLY A 82 -4.54 11.90 -33.16
C GLY A 82 -3.96 12.15 -31.77
N PHE A 83 -4.16 13.35 -31.21
CA PHE A 83 -3.95 13.64 -29.80
C PHE A 83 -5.26 14.13 -29.17
N HIS A 84 -5.41 13.86 -27.87
CA HIS A 84 -6.58 14.24 -27.10
C HIS A 84 -6.18 14.62 -25.67
N PHE A 85 -6.62 15.77 -25.20
CA PHE A 85 -6.28 16.31 -23.88
C PHE A 85 -7.48 17.00 -23.25
N SER A 86 -7.75 16.74 -21.96
CA SER A 86 -8.82 17.44 -21.23
C SER A 86 -8.30 18.72 -20.61
N VAL A 87 -9.01 19.84 -20.82
CA VAL A 87 -8.66 21.14 -20.23
C VAL A 87 -8.71 21.02 -18.70
N PRO A 88 -7.62 21.36 -17.98
CA PRO A 88 -7.60 21.26 -16.53
C PRO A 88 -8.71 22.11 -15.90
N PRO A 89 -9.38 21.63 -14.82
CA PRO A 89 -10.50 22.34 -14.21
C PRO A 89 -10.21 23.79 -13.76
N ALA A 90 -8.94 24.13 -13.54
CA ALA A 90 -8.51 25.47 -13.19
C ALA A 90 -8.71 26.50 -14.32
N PHE A 91 -8.82 26.05 -15.57
CA PHE A 91 -9.07 26.86 -16.77
C PHE A 91 -10.50 26.65 -17.32
N ALA A 92 -11.39 26.08 -16.49
CA ALA A 92 -12.82 25.96 -16.74
C ALA A 92 -13.54 26.95 -15.83
N ASP A 93 -13.41 28.24 -16.12
CA ASP A 93 -13.95 29.34 -15.32
C ASP A 93 -15.02 30.16 -16.07
N GLY A 94 -15.32 29.80 -17.32
CA GLY A 94 -16.26 30.50 -18.19
C GLY A 94 -15.70 31.73 -18.88
N ASN A 95 -14.43 32.06 -18.68
CA ASN A 95 -13.74 33.13 -19.38
C ASN A 95 -13.09 32.60 -20.67
N PRO A 96 -12.80 33.48 -21.65
CA PRO A 96 -11.97 33.12 -22.80
C PRO A 96 -10.52 32.87 -22.37
N HIS A 97 -9.99 31.71 -22.77
CA HIS A 97 -8.60 31.30 -22.58
C HIS A 97 -7.94 31.06 -23.94
N MET A 98 -6.69 31.50 -24.10
CA MET A 98 -5.94 31.30 -25.33
C MET A 98 -5.19 29.97 -25.28
N VAL A 99 -5.56 29.04 -26.16
CA VAL A 99 -4.86 27.76 -26.29
C VAL A 99 -3.87 27.82 -27.44
N THR A 100 -2.63 27.47 -27.11
CA THR A 100 -1.55 27.31 -28.06
C THR A 100 -1.13 25.85 -28.08
N VAL A 101 -1.22 25.22 -29.25
CA VAL A 101 -0.68 23.88 -29.50
C VAL A 101 0.52 23.99 -30.43
N LEU A 102 1.68 23.49 -29.98
CA LEU A 102 2.95 23.45 -30.70
C LEU A 102 3.38 22.01 -30.95
N VAL A 103 4.20 21.79 -31.97
CA VAL A 103 4.96 20.53 -32.09
C VAL A 103 6.03 20.50 -31.00
N ALA A 104 6.03 19.46 -30.17
CA ALA A 104 6.89 19.39 -28.99
C ALA A 104 8.39 19.52 -29.34
N GLY A 105 9.12 20.33 -28.57
CA GLY A 105 10.53 20.63 -28.84
C GLY A 105 10.78 21.58 -30.02
N THR A 106 9.74 22.22 -30.57
CA THR A 106 9.84 23.25 -31.63
C THR A 106 9.00 24.49 -31.28
N ASN A 107 9.14 25.58 -32.05
CA ASN A 107 8.25 26.75 -31.97
C ASN A 107 7.15 26.72 -33.04
N LEU A 108 6.90 25.56 -33.66
CA LEU A 108 5.95 25.44 -34.76
C LEU A 108 4.53 25.25 -34.25
N HIS A 109 3.64 26.19 -34.59
CA HIS A 109 2.21 26.09 -34.30
C HIS A 109 1.54 25.09 -35.23
N LEU A 110 0.64 24.28 -34.67
CA LEU A 110 -0.26 23.47 -35.47
C LEU A 110 -1.25 24.35 -36.25
N THR A 111 -1.68 23.87 -37.42
CA THR A 111 -2.71 24.57 -38.21
C THR A 111 -3.97 24.74 -37.36
N GLY A 112 -4.40 25.99 -37.12
CA GLY A 112 -5.51 26.29 -36.23
C GLY A 112 -5.13 26.71 -34.80
N SER A 113 -3.83 26.81 -34.48
CA SER A 113 -3.26 27.37 -33.25
C SER A 113 -2.56 28.72 -33.52
N PRO A 114 -2.60 29.71 -32.61
CA PRO A 114 -3.36 29.70 -31.36
C PRO A 114 -4.86 29.89 -31.60
N ARG A 115 -5.69 29.44 -30.65
CA ARG A 115 -7.14 29.59 -30.70
C ARG A 115 -7.71 29.92 -29.32
N GLU A 116 -8.61 30.89 -29.29
CA GLU A 116 -9.38 31.22 -28.09
C GLU A 116 -10.47 30.18 -27.88
N ILE A 117 -10.60 29.70 -26.64
CA ILE A 117 -11.66 28.80 -26.22
C ILE A 117 -12.32 29.35 -24.96
N VAL A 118 -13.62 29.17 -24.82
CA VAL A 118 -14.33 29.43 -23.57
C VAL A 118 -14.71 28.08 -22.98
N VAL A 119 -14.08 27.72 -21.87
CA VAL A 119 -14.40 26.46 -21.18
C VAL A 119 -15.33 26.80 -20.04
N ALA A 120 -16.61 26.42 -20.20
CA ALA A 120 -17.63 26.70 -19.21
C ALA A 120 -17.19 26.14 -17.84
N PRO A 121 -17.44 26.88 -16.74
CA PRO A 121 -17.22 26.31 -15.42
C PRO A 121 -18.10 25.09 -15.27
N PRO A 122 -17.66 24.07 -14.51
CA PRO A 122 -18.51 22.93 -14.21
C PRO A 122 -19.79 23.47 -13.56
N ALA A 123 -20.88 23.46 -14.33
CA ALA A 123 -22.13 24.05 -13.88
C ALA A 123 -22.57 23.32 -12.60
N ALA A 124 -22.85 24.09 -11.55
CA ALA A 124 -23.79 23.64 -10.54
C ALA A 124 -25.08 23.34 -11.29
N ALA A 125 -25.51 22.07 -11.30
CA ALA A 125 -26.63 21.61 -12.09
C ALA A 125 -27.91 22.38 -11.71
N ASP A 126 -28.27 23.36 -12.52
CA ASP A 126 -29.63 23.88 -12.65
C ASP A 126 -30.25 23.18 -13.87
N ALA A 127 -31.27 22.39 -13.61
CA ALA A 127 -31.90 21.46 -14.53
C ALA A 127 -32.95 22.12 -15.45
N SER A 128 -32.72 23.36 -15.92
CA SER A 128 -33.72 24.06 -16.72
C SER A 128 -33.14 24.81 -17.92
N GLY A 129 -32.81 24.07 -19.00
CA GLY A 129 -32.68 24.67 -20.32
C GLY A 129 -31.47 24.22 -21.14
N LEU A 130 -31.43 22.94 -21.52
CA LEU A 130 -30.65 22.50 -22.68
C LEU A 130 -31.62 21.74 -23.59
N GLY A 131 -31.73 22.20 -24.83
CA GLY A 131 -32.41 21.47 -25.89
C GLY A 131 -31.68 20.15 -26.12
N ILE A 132 -32.18 19.11 -25.47
CA ILE A 132 -31.75 17.74 -25.67
C ILE A 132 -32.11 17.37 -27.10
N ASP A 133 -31.11 17.12 -27.94
CA ASP A 133 -31.29 16.42 -29.21
C ASP A 133 -31.65 14.97 -28.89
N LYS A 134 -32.95 14.74 -28.76
CA LYS A 134 -33.52 13.44 -28.37
C LYS A 134 -33.17 12.36 -29.39
N ASP A 135 -32.94 12.72 -30.65
CA ASP A 135 -32.63 11.78 -31.73
C ASP A 135 -31.19 11.29 -31.65
N ARG A 136 -30.25 12.16 -31.24
CA ARG A 136 -28.85 11.79 -31.01
C ARG A 136 -28.66 10.95 -29.75
N ILE A 137 -29.40 11.22 -28.68
CA ILE A 137 -29.44 10.34 -27.49
C ILE A 137 -30.01 8.96 -27.86
N PHE A 138 -31.05 8.92 -28.71
CA PHE A 138 -31.62 7.66 -29.17
C PHE A 138 -30.62 6.84 -30.01
N GLN A 139 -29.76 7.48 -30.81
CA GLN A 139 -28.75 6.80 -31.61
C GLN A 139 -27.51 6.38 -30.80
N ASP A 140 -27.04 7.22 -29.89
CA ASP A 140 -25.78 6.96 -29.16
C ASP A 140 -25.97 6.01 -27.96
N ILE A 141 -27.18 5.92 -27.39
CA ILE A 141 -27.50 5.06 -26.23
C ILE A 141 -28.25 3.78 -26.62
N ALA A 142 -29.13 3.78 -27.62
CA ALA A 142 -29.90 2.57 -27.94
C ALA A 142 -29.10 1.52 -28.73
N GLN A 143 -28.03 1.92 -29.43
CA GLN A 143 -27.25 1.01 -30.29
C GLN A 143 -26.42 -0.02 -29.48
N PRO A 144 -25.80 0.32 -28.33
CA PRO A 144 -25.13 -0.67 -27.48
C PRO A 144 -26.10 -1.50 -26.62
N LEU A 145 -27.23 -0.93 -26.19
CA LEU A 145 -28.22 -1.59 -25.31
C LEU A 145 -29.05 -2.70 -25.99
N ALA A 146 -29.05 -2.79 -27.31
CA ALA A 146 -29.81 -3.80 -28.06
C ALA A 146 -29.18 -5.20 -28.07
N THR A 147 -27.97 -5.38 -27.50
CA THR A 147 -27.26 -6.67 -27.59
C THR A 147 -27.48 -7.61 -26.40
N ASN A 148 -27.82 -7.13 -25.20
CA ASN A 148 -27.95 -7.99 -24.01
C ASN A 148 -29.22 -7.80 -23.15
N LEU A 149 -30.09 -6.81 -23.41
CA LEU A 149 -31.40 -6.73 -22.75
C LEU A 149 -32.45 -7.50 -23.55
N THR A 150 -32.76 -8.73 -23.14
CA THR A 150 -33.85 -9.51 -23.74
C THR A 150 -35.19 -9.03 -23.19
N TYR A 151 -35.74 -7.96 -23.77
CA TYR A 151 -37.18 -7.69 -23.65
C TYR A 151 -37.95 -8.80 -24.37
N LYS A 152 -38.42 -9.80 -23.62
CA LYS A 152 -39.38 -10.77 -24.18
C LYS A 152 -40.77 -10.17 -24.11
N VAL A 153 -41.22 -9.58 -25.22
CA VAL A 153 -42.66 -9.36 -25.43
C VAL A 153 -43.31 -10.74 -25.58
N GLY A 154 -44.22 -11.10 -24.67
CA GLY A 154 -44.92 -12.39 -24.73
C GLY A 154 -45.61 -12.60 -26.08
N GLY A 155 -45.29 -13.71 -26.78
CA GLY A 155 -46.00 -14.15 -27.99
C GLY A 155 -45.20 -14.17 -29.30
N PHE A 156 -43.96 -13.66 -29.36
CA PHE A 156 -43.15 -13.73 -30.59
C PHE A 156 -42.44 -15.10 -30.75
N ASN A 157 -42.66 -15.79 -31.88
CA ASN A 157 -41.99 -17.06 -32.19
C ASN A 157 -41.02 -16.92 -33.37
N GLU A 158 -39.73 -16.91 -33.02
CA GLU A 158 -38.59 -16.75 -33.93
C GLU A 158 -38.57 -17.78 -35.07
N LYS A 159 -38.85 -19.04 -34.75
CA LYS A 159 -38.78 -20.16 -35.70
C LYS A 159 -39.89 -20.10 -36.72
N GLU A 160 -41.06 -19.62 -36.30
CA GLU A 160 -42.23 -19.45 -37.14
C GLU A 160 -42.12 -18.20 -38.03
N TYR A 161 -41.65 -17.09 -37.47
CA TYR A 161 -41.45 -15.84 -38.21
C TYR A 161 -40.41 -15.98 -39.32
N THR A 162 -39.27 -16.61 -39.04
CA THR A 162 -38.24 -16.87 -40.07
C THR A 162 -38.63 -17.96 -41.06
N ARG A 163 -39.59 -18.83 -40.71
CA ARG A 163 -40.20 -19.79 -41.64
C ARG A 163 -41.16 -19.09 -42.60
N GLN A 164 -41.93 -18.14 -42.08
CA GLN A 164 -42.92 -17.37 -42.85
C GLN A 164 -42.28 -16.31 -43.74
N TYR A 165 -41.12 -15.77 -43.34
CA TYR A 165 -40.36 -14.75 -44.08
C TYR A 165 -38.92 -15.21 -44.38
N PRO A 166 -38.72 -15.97 -45.48
CA PRO A 166 -37.42 -16.56 -45.82
C PRO A 166 -36.34 -15.53 -46.16
N ASP A 167 -36.73 -14.35 -46.62
CA ASP A 167 -35.86 -13.19 -46.84
C ASP A 167 -35.20 -12.72 -45.54
N VAL A 168 -35.98 -12.67 -44.46
CA VAL A 168 -35.47 -12.36 -43.11
C VAL A 168 -34.52 -13.45 -42.64
N LYS A 169 -34.85 -14.73 -42.89
CA LYS A 169 -33.97 -15.86 -42.55
C LYS A 169 -32.64 -15.82 -43.31
N ALA A 170 -32.64 -15.39 -44.57
CA ALA A 170 -31.43 -15.20 -45.35
C ALA A 170 -30.60 -14.02 -44.84
N ALA A 171 -31.26 -12.90 -44.50
CA ALA A 171 -30.60 -11.75 -43.90
C ALA A 171 -29.95 -12.09 -42.54
N ILE A 172 -30.57 -12.96 -41.75
CA ILE A 172 -29.98 -13.46 -40.50
C ILE A 172 -28.76 -14.33 -40.77
N ARG A 173 -28.84 -15.28 -41.72
CA ARG A 173 -27.69 -16.10 -42.10
C ARG A 173 -26.53 -15.28 -42.68
N GLY A 174 -26.83 -14.18 -43.36
CA GLY A 174 -25.85 -13.23 -43.85
C GLY A 174 -25.30 -12.27 -42.79
N GLY A 175 -25.78 -12.35 -41.55
CA GLY A 175 -25.34 -11.48 -40.44
C GLY A 175 -25.90 -10.07 -40.46
N VAL A 176 -26.88 -9.77 -41.33
CA VAL A 176 -27.52 -8.45 -41.43
C VAL A 176 -28.44 -8.18 -40.24
N PHE A 177 -29.10 -9.24 -39.73
CA PHE A 177 -29.87 -9.20 -38.49
C PHE A 177 -29.45 -10.38 -37.60
N ALA A 178 -29.39 -10.20 -36.29
CA ALA A 178 -29.07 -11.26 -35.34
C ALA A 178 -30.24 -12.26 -35.16
N SER A 179 -31.49 -11.80 -35.37
CA SER A 179 -32.70 -12.62 -35.27
C SER A 179 -33.87 -12.03 -36.08
N GLY A 180 -34.88 -12.85 -36.33
CA GLY A 180 -36.15 -12.49 -36.96
C GLY A 180 -36.96 -11.57 -36.07
N TYR A 181 -36.83 -11.70 -34.75
CA TYR A 181 -37.38 -10.74 -33.78
C TYR A 181 -36.80 -9.34 -33.96
N GLN A 182 -35.48 -9.23 -34.09
CA GLN A 182 -34.82 -7.95 -34.34
C GLN A 182 -35.31 -7.30 -35.63
N HIS A 183 -35.39 -8.09 -36.72
CA HIS A 183 -35.96 -7.62 -37.97
C HIS A 183 -37.42 -7.16 -37.81
N TRP A 184 -38.26 -7.91 -37.08
CA TRP A 184 -39.67 -7.56 -36.89
C TRP A 184 -39.84 -6.23 -36.14
N LEU A 185 -39.06 -6.02 -35.08
CA LEU A 185 -39.04 -4.78 -34.30
C LEU A 185 -38.63 -3.57 -35.15
N GLN A 186 -37.60 -3.73 -35.98
CA GLN A 186 -37.03 -2.62 -36.74
C GLN A 186 -37.84 -2.29 -38.01
N TYR A 187 -38.32 -3.32 -38.69
CA TYR A 187 -38.93 -3.19 -40.03
C TYR A 187 -40.25 -3.94 -40.14
N GLY A 188 -40.34 -5.19 -39.65
CA GLY A 188 -41.49 -6.06 -39.89
C GLY A 188 -42.83 -5.52 -39.40
N ALA A 189 -42.89 -4.86 -38.24
CA ALA A 189 -44.12 -4.25 -37.73
C ALA A 189 -44.62 -3.08 -38.62
N LYS A 190 -43.69 -2.28 -39.18
CA LYS A 190 -44.01 -1.18 -40.11
C LYS A 190 -44.35 -1.68 -41.52
N GLU A 191 -43.75 -2.80 -41.93
CA GLU A 191 -44.03 -3.48 -43.19
C GLU A 191 -45.34 -4.29 -43.17
N GLY A 192 -46.04 -4.32 -42.04
CA GLY A 192 -47.29 -5.09 -41.88
C GLY A 192 -47.09 -6.61 -41.80
N ARG A 193 -45.88 -7.07 -41.49
CA ARG A 193 -45.56 -8.49 -41.34
C ARG A 193 -46.13 -9.02 -40.02
N ILE A 194 -46.86 -10.11 -40.12
CA ILE A 194 -47.72 -10.63 -39.06
C ILE A 194 -46.95 -11.71 -38.30
N VAL A 195 -47.02 -11.66 -36.97
CA VAL A 195 -46.49 -12.73 -36.11
C VAL A 195 -47.61 -13.71 -35.78
N ALA A 196 -47.28 -14.99 -35.66
CA ALA A 196 -48.22 -16.12 -35.62
C ALA A 196 -49.56 -15.84 -34.88
N ASN A 197 -50.67 -16.19 -35.56
CA ASN A 197 -52.09 -15.99 -35.16
C ASN A 197 -52.67 -14.58 -35.26
N GLY A 198 -52.05 -13.63 -35.97
CA GLY A 198 -52.76 -12.43 -36.43
C GLY A 198 -53.10 -11.39 -35.37
N ALA A 199 -52.54 -11.49 -34.16
CA ALA A 199 -52.74 -10.50 -33.10
C ALA A 199 -51.68 -9.38 -33.18
N PRO A 200 -52.07 -8.09 -33.11
CA PRO A 200 -51.11 -7.01 -32.91
C PRO A 200 -50.51 -7.11 -31.50
N LEU A 201 -49.18 -7.22 -31.40
CA LEU A 201 -48.47 -7.08 -30.13
C LEU A 201 -48.46 -5.60 -29.74
N SER A 202 -48.94 -5.27 -28.53
CA SER A 202 -48.88 -3.90 -28.00
C SER A 202 -47.43 -3.50 -27.78
N ILE A 203 -47.00 -2.39 -28.39
CA ILE A 203 -45.69 -1.79 -28.17
C ILE A 203 -45.72 -1.11 -26.79
N PRO A 204 -44.88 -1.51 -25.81
CA PRO A 204 -44.76 -0.78 -24.55
C PRO A 204 -44.29 0.66 -24.82
N GLN A 205 -44.78 1.62 -24.03
CA GLN A 205 -44.32 3.03 -24.12
C GLN A 205 -42.78 3.08 -24.03
N PRO A 206 -42.11 3.91 -24.85
CA PRO A 206 -40.65 4.02 -24.81
C PRO A 206 -40.20 4.57 -23.45
N LEU A 207 -39.17 3.93 -22.87
CA LEU A 207 -38.51 4.42 -21.66
C LEU A 207 -38.00 5.85 -21.88
N VAL A 208 -38.14 6.71 -20.87
CA VAL A 208 -37.63 8.08 -20.92
C VAL A 208 -36.10 8.11 -20.75
N ALA A 209 -35.45 9.18 -21.21
CA ALA A 209 -34.00 9.29 -21.25
C ALA A 209 -33.34 9.08 -19.87
N GLU A 210 -34.00 9.52 -18.80
CA GLU A 210 -33.52 9.35 -17.43
C GLU A 210 -33.58 7.88 -16.96
N GLN A 211 -34.58 7.10 -17.42
CA GLN A 211 -34.68 5.66 -17.15
C GLN A 211 -33.58 4.89 -17.87
N LEU A 212 -33.32 5.23 -19.14
CA LEU A 212 -32.26 4.62 -19.94
C LEU A 212 -30.86 4.96 -19.38
N LEU A 213 -30.65 6.22 -18.98
CA LEU A 213 -29.39 6.66 -18.36
C LEU A 213 -29.15 5.99 -17.00
N PHE A 214 -30.22 5.82 -16.20
CA PHE A 214 -30.13 5.07 -14.94
C PHE A 214 -29.73 3.62 -15.18
N ILE A 215 -30.42 2.92 -16.12
CA ILE A 215 -30.13 1.53 -16.46
C ILE A 215 -28.68 1.41 -16.98
N ASP A 216 -28.27 2.22 -17.95
CA ASP A 216 -26.90 2.22 -18.51
C ASP A 216 -25.82 2.46 -17.44
N ALA A 217 -26.03 3.45 -16.56
CA ALA A 217 -25.08 3.76 -15.51
C ALA A 217 -24.92 2.62 -14.50
N VAL A 218 -25.97 1.82 -14.27
CA VAL A 218 -25.88 0.62 -13.44
C VAL A 218 -25.21 -0.53 -14.20
N CYS A 219 -25.58 -0.77 -15.46
CA CYS A 219 -24.97 -1.80 -16.32
C CYS A 219 -23.46 -1.61 -16.50
N THR A 220 -23.00 -0.36 -16.49
CA THR A 220 -21.59 0.01 -16.69
C THR A 220 -20.83 0.28 -15.40
N GLY A 221 -21.45 0.04 -14.23
CA GLY A 221 -20.81 0.22 -12.92
C GLY A 221 -20.50 1.67 -12.54
N LYS A 222 -21.12 2.66 -13.20
CA LYS A 222 -20.94 4.10 -12.98
C LYS A 222 -21.90 4.63 -11.92
N ILE A 223 -21.65 4.24 -10.67
CA ILE A 223 -22.64 4.35 -9.58
C ILE A 223 -22.99 5.79 -9.18
N GLY A 224 -22.03 6.72 -9.25
CA GLY A 224 -22.31 8.14 -9.04
C GLY A 224 -23.26 8.73 -10.08
N LEU A 225 -23.18 8.24 -11.32
CA LEU A 225 -24.06 8.63 -12.42
C LEU A 225 -25.45 8.01 -12.27
N ALA A 226 -25.51 6.73 -11.87
CA ALA A 226 -26.76 6.04 -11.59
C ALA A 226 -27.58 6.75 -10.49
N SER A 227 -26.92 7.14 -9.39
CA SER A 227 -27.56 7.91 -8.32
C SER A 227 -28.12 9.24 -8.81
N SER A 228 -27.34 9.99 -9.61
CA SER A 228 -27.75 11.30 -10.11
C SER A 228 -28.90 11.22 -11.13
N ALA A 229 -28.86 10.23 -12.03
CA ALA A 229 -29.89 10.03 -13.05
C ALA A 229 -31.25 9.66 -12.44
N PHE A 230 -31.23 8.85 -11.37
CA PHE A 230 -32.44 8.49 -10.63
C PHE A 230 -33.02 9.65 -9.83
N ASP A 231 -32.18 10.46 -9.16
CA ASP A 231 -32.64 11.65 -8.43
C ASP A 231 -33.34 12.65 -9.36
N ASP A 232 -32.77 12.88 -10.55
CA ASP A 232 -33.40 13.70 -11.59
C ASP A 232 -34.72 13.12 -12.09
N TRP A 233 -34.78 11.80 -12.30
CA TRP A 233 -35.99 11.09 -12.71
C TRP A 233 -37.11 11.23 -11.64
N ARG A 234 -36.76 11.05 -10.37
CA ARG A 234 -37.66 11.17 -9.21
C ARG A 234 -38.15 12.59 -9.01
N LEU A 235 -37.26 13.59 -9.06
CA LEU A 235 -37.60 15.01 -8.86
C LEU A 235 -38.59 15.53 -9.91
N LYS A 236 -38.59 14.93 -11.10
CA LYS A 236 -39.54 15.22 -12.19
C LYS A 236 -40.90 14.50 -12.05
N GLN A 237 -41.13 13.71 -11.00
CA GLN A 237 -42.35 12.92 -10.73
C GLN A 237 -42.78 11.96 -11.86
N LEU A 238 -41.83 11.45 -12.65
CA LEU A 238 -42.10 10.55 -13.79
C LEU A 238 -42.05 9.05 -13.41
N VAL A 239 -42.36 8.69 -12.16
CA VAL A 239 -42.18 7.31 -11.66
C VAL A 239 -43.53 6.61 -11.48
N ASP A 240 -43.80 5.62 -12.33
CA ASP A 240 -44.89 4.65 -12.16
C ASP A 240 -44.28 3.32 -11.67
N PHE A 241 -44.26 3.11 -10.35
CA PHE A 241 -43.58 1.97 -9.69
C PHE A 241 -44.03 0.57 -10.15
N PRO A 242 -45.32 0.32 -10.47
CA PRO A 242 -45.76 -0.97 -11.02
C PRO A 242 -45.06 -1.37 -12.32
N GLN A 243 -44.65 -0.41 -13.15
CA GLN A 243 -43.93 -0.69 -14.40
C GLN A 243 -42.50 -1.19 -14.15
N LEU A 244 -41.87 -0.81 -13.03
CA LEU A 244 -40.51 -1.26 -12.68
C LEU A 244 -40.49 -2.71 -12.19
N ASP A 245 -41.51 -3.09 -11.42
CA ASP A 245 -41.69 -4.46 -10.92
C ASP A 245 -41.93 -5.44 -12.09
N GLU A 246 -42.68 -5.00 -13.12
CA GLU A 246 -42.85 -5.74 -14.39
C GLU A 246 -41.58 -5.73 -15.26
N LEU A 247 -40.80 -4.65 -15.26
CA LEU A 247 -39.57 -4.53 -16.06
C LEU A 247 -38.48 -5.52 -15.62
N LEU A 248 -38.38 -5.77 -14.30
CA LEU A 248 -37.29 -6.53 -13.68
C LEU A 248 -37.67 -7.97 -13.31
N ASP A 249 -38.92 -8.39 -13.53
CA ASP A 249 -39.42 -9.75 -13.23
C ASP A 249 -39.00 -10.26 -11.82
N LEU A 250 -39.29 -9.45 -10.82
CA LEU A 250 -38.83 -9.61 -9.43
C LEU A 250 -39.09 -10.99 -8.81
N PRO A 251 -40.26 -11.63 -8.97
CA PRO A 251 -40.51 -12.96 -8.42
C PRO A 251 -39.58 -14.02 -9.02
N ARG A 252 -39.21 -13.87 -10.29
CA ARG A 252 -38.31 -14.81 -10.98
C ARG A 252 -36.85 -14.61 -10.58
N LEU A 253 -36.40 -13.37 -10.37
CA LEU A 253 -35.05 -13.11 -9.85
C LEU A 253 -34.86 -13.68 -8.44
N LEU A 254 -35.90 -13.61 -7.60
CA LEU A 254 -35.89 -14.22 -6.27
C LEU A 254 -35.81 -15.76 -6.35
N ALA A 255 -36.63 -16.38 -7.20
CA ALA A 255 -36.56 -17.83 -7.44
C ALA A 255 -35.20 -18.26 -8.02
N TYR A 256 -34.60 -17.47 -8.92
CA TYR A 256 -33.30 -17.75 -9.52
C TYR A 256 -32.15 -17.72 -8.51
N VAL A 257 -32.20 -16.83 -7.52
CA VAL A 257 -31.21 -16.77 -6.43
C VAL A 257 -31.38 -17.95 -5.45
N GLU A 258 -32.61 -18.45 -5.28
CA GLU A 258 -32.91 -19.63 -4.46
C GLU A 258 -32.38 -20.94 -5.08
N GLU A 259 -32.22 -21.00 -6.41
CA GLU A 259 -31.77 -22.20 -7.16
C GLU A 259 -30.23 -22.36 -7.30
N ILE A 260 -29.42 -21.41 -6.81
CA ILE A 260 -27.94 -21.50 -6.92
C ILE A 260 -27.37 -22.38 -5.80
N GLU A 261 -27.01 -23.63 -6.10
CA GLU A 261 -26.56 -24.62 -5.10
C GLU A 261 -25.02 -24.83 -5.03
N GLU A 262 -24.21 -24.57 -6.07
CA GLU A 262 -22.76 -24.92 -6.07
C GLU A 262 -21.76 -23.82 -6.54
N PRO A 263 -20.52 -23.77 -5.99
CA PRO A 263 -19.50 -22.76 -6.32
C PRO A 263 -18.87 -22.83 -7.72
N ASP A 264 -18.94 -23.98 -8.40
CA ASP A 264 -18.17 -24.25 -9.63
C ASP A 264 -18.86 -23.76 -10.93
N ASP A 265 -20.07 -23.22 -10.86
CA ASP A 265 -20.86 -22.79 -12.02
C ASP A 265 -20.54 -21.35 -12.50
N VAL A 266 -19.25 -21.01 -12.53
CA VAL A 266 -18.72 -19.65 -12.78
C VAL A 266 -18.95 -19.17 -14.24
N ARG A 267 -19.55 -20.00 -15.11
CA ARG A 267 -19.83 -19.64 -16.52
C ARG A 267 -21.23 -19.10 -16.79
N ALA A 268 -22.13 -19.05 -15.80
CA ALA A 268 -23.40 -18.35 -15.97
C ALA A 268 -23.20 -16.85 -15.69
N GLU A 269 -23.27 -16.02 -16.74
CA GLU A 269 -23.48 -14.58 -16.62
C GLU A 269 -24.78 -14.37 -15.83
N LEU A 270 -24.69 -13.85 -14.60
CA LEU A 270 -25.87 -13.42 -13.87
C LEU A 270 -26.45 -12.17 -14.55
N PRO A 271 -27.77 -12.08 -14.78
CA PRO A 271 -28.37 -10.93 -15.44
C PRO A 271 -28.08 -9.65 -14.66
N VAL A 272 -27.68 -8.60 -15.38
CA VAL A 272 -27.58 -7.20 -14.93
C VAL A 272 -28.76 -6.79 -14.02
N ASP A 273 -29.94 -7.36 -14.27
CA ASP A 273 -31.18 -7.18 -13.52
C ASP A 273 -31.04 -7.47 -12.01
N LEU A 274 -30.21 -8.43 -11.60
CA LEU A 274 -29.98 -8.73 -10.18
C LEU A 274 -29.13 -7.64 -9.51
N PHE A 275 -28.13 -7.10 -10.21
CA PHE A 275 -27.27 -6.03 -9.69
C PHE A 275 -28.05 -4.71 -9.53
N VAL A 276 -28.90 -4.39 -10.51
CA VAL A 276 -29.85 -3.26 -10.46
C VAL A 276 -30.86 -3.43 -9.31
N PHE A 277 -31.38 -4.65 -9.12
CA PHE A 277 -32.30 -4.99 -8.04
C PHE A 277 -31.68 -4.82 -6.64
N LEU A 278 -30.46 -5.34 -6.44
CA LEU A 278 -29.72 -5.23 -5.17
C LEU A 278 -29.36 -3.77 -4.85
N TYR A 279 -28.98 -2.97 -5.86
CA TYR A 279 -28.70 -1.54 -5.69
C TYR A 279 -29.98 -0.75 -5.34
N TYR A 280 -31.08 -0.98 -6.05
CA TYR A 280 -32.32 -0.22 -5.92
C TYR A 280 -32.98 -0.36 -4.53
N ARG A 281 -33.09 -1.59 -4.01
CA ARG A 281 -33.75 -1.79 -2.71
C ARG A 281 -32.94 -1.28 -1.52
N THR A 282 -31.63 -1.33 -1.62
CA THR A 282 -30.70 -0.93 -0.54
C THR A 282 -30.70 0.57 -0.31
N VAL A 283 -30.83 1.34 -1.39
CA VAL A 283 -30.71 2.79 -1.28
C VAL A 283 -32.06 3.43 -0.88
N PHE A 284 -33.23 2.85 -1.21
CA PHE A 284 -34.50 3.60 -1.11
C PHE A 284 -35.80 2.86 -0.72
N GLY A 285 -35.78 1.62 -0.22
CA GLY A 285 -37.02 0.84 -0.02
C GLY A 285 -37.89 1.14 1.23
N GLU A 286 -38.67 2.23 1.25
CA GLU A 286 -40.03 2.16 1.82
C GLU A 286 -41.01 2.38 0.66
N LEU A 287 -41.35 1.30 -0.03
CA LEU A 287 -42.39 1.32 -1.05
C LEU A 287 -43.70 1.76 -0.38
N THR A 288 -44.19 2.93 -0.75
CA THR A 288 -45.47 3.48 -0.30
C THR A 288 -46.57 2.42 -0.40
N GLY A 289 -47.17 2.05 0.74
CA GLY A 289 -48.26 1.06 0.82
C GLY A 289 -47.89 -0.32 1.37
N SER A 290 -46.63 -0.59 1.72
CA SER A 290 -46.22 -1.85 2.36
C SER A 290 -46.41 -1.79 3.88
N THR A 291 -46.84 -2.89 4.51
CA THR A 291 -46.83 -3.00 5.97
C THR A 291 -45.39 -3.13 6.51
N VAL A 292 -45.19 -2.88 7.81
CA VAL A 292 -43.88 -3.05 8.46
C VAL A 292 -43.38 -4.49 8.29
N GLU A 293 -44.27 -5.48 8.41
CA GLU A 293 -43.93 -6.90 8.28
C GLU A 293 -43.50 -7.28 6.86
N GLN A 294 -44.21 -6.77 5.85
CA GLN A 294 -43.83 -6.96 4.45
C GLN A 294 -42.47 -6.33 4.15
N SER A 295 -42.15 -5.20 4.79
CA SER A 295 -40.86 -4.54 4.65
C SER A 295 -39.73 -5.33 5.32
N ILE A 296 -39.96 -5.88 6.52
CA ILE A 296 -39.01 -6.76 7.23
C ILE A 296 -38.65 -7.97 6.36
N GLN A 297 -39.65 -8.72 5.90
CA GLN A 297 -39.44 -9.92 5.09
C GLN A 297 -38.65 -9.60 3.81
N ARG A 298 -38.95 -8.46 3.18
CA ARG A 298 -38.27 -8.00 1.96
C ARG A 298 -36.79 -7.66 2.17
N TYR A 299 -36.43 -7.04 3.29
CA TYR A 299 -35.04 -6.73 3.59
C TYR A 299 -34.24 -7.96 4.05
N GLN A 300 -34.89 -8.93 4.70
CA GLN A 300 -34.26 -10.21 5.05
C GLN A 300 -33.89 -11.01 3.79
N ILE A 301 -34.84 -11.18 2.86
CA ILE A 301 -34.60 -11.83 1.56
C ILE A 301 -33.46 -11.13 0.81
N LEU A 302 -33.44 -9.80 0.81
CA LEU A 302 -32.40 -9.01 0.16
C LEU A 302 -31.01 -9.24 0.79
N SER A 303 -30.94 -9.28 2.12
CA SER A 303 -29.69 -9.56 2.82
C SER A 303 -29.18 -10.96 2.52
N GLU A 304 -30.04 -11.98 2.57
CA GLU A 304 -29.68 -13.37 2.29
C GLU A 304 -29.17 -13.55 0.85
N ALA A 305 -29.91 -13.01 -0.13
CA ALA A 305 -29.52 -13.03 -1.53
C ALA A 305 -28.14 -12.38 -1.75
N SER A 306 -27.92 -11.22 -1.13
CA SER A 306 -26.68 -10.46 -1.30
C SER A 306 -25.50 -11.09 -0.57
N ALA A 307 -25.73 -11.69 0.59
CA ALA A 307 -24.72 -12.45 1.32
C ALA A 307 -24.29 -13.70 0.53
N ARG A 308 -25.23 -14.43 -0.08
CA ARG A 308 -24.92 -15.57 -0.96
C ARG A 308 -24.13 -15.14 -2.19
N TYR A 309 -24.58 -14.09 -2.88
CA TYR A 309 -23.88 -13.56 -4.05
C TYR A 309 -22.47 -13.05 -3.70
N TYR A 310 -22.32 -12.41 -2.54
CA TYR A 310 -21.01 -12.04 -2.01
C TYR A 310 -20.08 -13.24 -1.80
N VAL A 311 -20.57 -14.33 -1.18
CA VAL A 311 -19.78 -15.54 -0.96
C VAL A 311 -19.25 -16.11 -2.27
N LEU A 312 -20.07 -16.09 -3.32
CA LEU A 312 -19.78 -16.63 -4.65
C LEU A 312 -18.83 -15.73 -5.49
N ARG A 313 -19.09 -14.42 -5.56
CA ARG A 313 -18.39 -13.51 -6.49
C ARG A 313 -17.38 -12.57 -5.82
N LYS A 314 -17.36 -12.52 -4.48
CA LYS A 314 -16.55 -11.56 -3.70
C LYS A 314 -16.82 -10.11 -4.09
N ASP A 315 -18.05 -9.82 -4.54
CA ASP A 315 -18.47 -8.51 -5.02
C ASP A 315 -18.78 -7.57 -3.84
N PHE A 316 -17.96 -6.53 -3.70
CA PHE A 316 -18.08 -5.54 -2.63
C PHE A 316 -19.48 -4.91 -2.49
N TRP A 317 -20.19 -4.68 -3.61
CA TRP A 317 -21.51 -4.05 -3.54
C TRP A 317 -22.53 -4.94 -2.84
N ALA A 318 -22.44 -6.25 -3.04
CA ALA A 318 -23.33 -7.21 -2.41
C ALA A 318 -23.15 -7.25 -0.89
N GLU A 319 -21.92 -7.12 -0.42
CA GLU A 319 -21.60 -6.99 1.01
C GLU A 319 -22.26 -5.75 1.60
N GLN A 320 -22.16 -4.62 0.89
CA GLN A 320 -22.79 -3.37 1.31
C GLN A 320 -24.30 -3.51 1.40
N VAL A 321 -24.91 -4.05 0.36
CA VAL A 321 -26.35 -4.30 0.31
C VAL A 321 -26.80 -5.16 1.47
N SER A 322 -26.09 -6.26 1.75
CA SER A 322 -26.41 -7.13 2.88
C SER A 322 -26.34 -6.39 4.22
N GLY A 323 -25.24 -5.66 4.45
CA GLY A 323 -25.03 -4.88 5.68
C GLY A 323 -26.12 -3.84 5.94
N TRP A 324 -26.47 -3.05 4.92
CA TRP A 324 -27.50 -2.03 5.02
C TRP A 324 -28.91 -2.62 5.15
N SER A 325 -29.20 -3.73 4.48
CA SER A 325 -30.48 -4.42 4.55
C SER A 325 -30.76 -4.99 5.94
N ASN A 326 -29.75 -5.60 6.56
CA ASN A 326 -29.84 -6.07 7.95
C ASN A 326 -30.00 -4.90 8.93
N LEU A 327 -29.29 -3.79 8.73
CA LEU A 327 -29.44 -2.62 9.60
C LEU A 327 -30.87 -2.06 9.51
N ARG A 328 -31.44 -2.00 8.30
CA ARG A 328 -32.83 -1.54 8.11
C ARG A 328 -33.84 -2.53 8.69
N THR A 329 -33.60 -3.84 8.53
CA THR A 329 -34.38 -4.90 9.15
C THR A 329 -34.46 -4.71 10.67
N ALA A 330 -33.32 -4.47 11.33
CA ALA A 330 -33.29 -4.22 12.77
C ALA A 330 -34.07 -2.96 13.19
N GLN A 331 -33.98 -1.87 12.41
CA GLN A 331 -34.76 -0.66 12.66
C GLN A 331 -36.27 -0.91 12.56
N LEU A 332 -36.71 -1.67 11.55
CA LEU A 332 -38.11 -2.01 11.34
C LEU A 332 -38.63 -2.97 12.42
N LEU A 333 -37.85 -3.98 12.80
CA LEU A 333 -38.16 -4.89 13.92
C LEU A 333 -38.36 -4.12 15.23
N ARG A 334 -37.50 -3.13 15.49
CA ARG A 334 -37.64 -2.23 16.65
C ARG A 334 -38.93 -1.41 16.58
N LEU A 335 -39.27 -0.83 15.42
CA LEU A 335 -40.53 -0.10 15.23
C LEU A 335 -41.77 -1.01 15.42
N ALA A 336 -41.64 -2.30 15.12
CA ALA A 336 -42.66 -3.31 15.37
C ALA A 336 -42.69 -3.84 16.82
N GLY A 337 -41.82 -3.35 17.72
CA GLY A 337 -41.73 -3.81 19.11
C GLY A 337 -41.01 -5.15 19.30
N ARG A 338 -40.32 -5.67 18.27
CA ARG A 338 -39.59 -6.95 18.28
C ARG A 338 -38.11 -6.74 18.62
N SER A 339 -37.84 -6.22 19.82
CA SER A 339 -36.49 -5.80 20.24
C SER A 339 -35.45 -6.93 20.26
N ASP A 340 -35.83 -8.15 20.67
CA ASP A 340 -34.90 -9.29 20.73
C ASP A 340 -34.41 -9.73 19.36
N GLU A 341 -35.30 -9.69 18.36
CA GLU A 341 -34.96 -10.00 16.97
C GLU A 341 -34.10 -8.90 16.36
N ALA A 342 -34.43 -7.63 16.62
CA ALA A 342 -33.60 -6.50 16.20
C ALA A 342 -32.18 -6.60 16.77
N ARG A 343 -32.06 -6.98 18.06
CA ARG A 343 -30.78 -7.22 18.74
C ARG A 343 -29.99 -8.34 18.08
N ALA A 344 -30.63 -9.47 17.74
CA ALA A 344 -29.98 -10.60 17.08
C ALA A 344 -29.39 -10.18 15.72
N VAL A 345 -30.14 -9.44 14.91
CA VAL A 345 -29.68 -8.92 13.61
C VAL A 345 -28.51 -7.95 13.77
N LEU A 346 -28.60 -7.01 14.73
CA LEU A 346 -27.53 -6.03 15.00
C LEU A 346 -26.25 -6.70 15.52
N ALA A 347 -26.37 -7.74 16.34
CA ALA A 347 -25.24 -8.52 16.83
C ALA A 347 -24.57 -9.32 15.71
N GLY A 348 -25.35 -9.90 14.79
CA GLY A 348 -24.83 -10.60 13.60
C GLY A 348 -23.98 -9.70 12.71
N LEU A 349 -24.50 -8.50 12.39
CA LEU A 349 -23.78 -7.48 11.61
C LEU A 349 -22.40 -7.13 12.15
N ARG A 350 -22.28 -7.05 13.49
CA ARG A 350 -21.02 -6.72 14.15
C ARG A 350 -20.00 -7.86 14.12
N ARG A 351 -20.47 -9.12 14.07
CA ARG A 351 -19.61 -10.30 13.93
C ARG A 351 -19.11 -10.47 12.48
N ASP A 352 -19.98 -10.29 11.50
CA ASP A 352 -19.65 -10.50 10.08
C ASP A 352 -18.65 -9.44 9.57
N HIS A 353 -18.72 -8.20 10.06
CA HIS A 353 -17.82 -7.11 9.67
C HIS A 353 -16.33 -7.42 9.95
N TRP A 354 -16.03 -7.98 11.12
CA TRP A 354 -14.67 -8.38 11.51
C TRP A 354 -14.18 -9.60 10.74
N ASP A 355 -15.08 -10.40 10.21
CA ASP A 355 -14.74 -11.54 9.37
C ASP A 355 -14.29 -11.12 7.95
N LEU A 356 -14.61 -9.90 7.50
CA LEU A 356 -14.40 -9.40 6.14
C LEU A 356 -13.09 -8.60 6.04
N ASP A 357 -12.79 -7.75 7.02
CA ASP A 357 -11.51 -7.03 7.14
C ASP A 357 -10.28 -7.96 7.07
N PHE A 358 -10.43 -9.18 7.60
CA PHE A 358 -9.37 -10.18 7.65
C PHE A 358 -9.36 -11.15 6.46
N LYS A 359 -10.47 -11.33 5.74
CA LYS A 359 -10.59 -12.26 4.59
C LYS A 359 -9.81 -11.78 3.36
N TYR A 360 -9.53 -10.48 3.24
CA TYR A 360 -8.86 -9.92 2.06
C TYR A 360 -7.48 -9.36 2.40
N LYS A 361 -6.47 -10.23 2.26
CA LYS A 361 -5.06 -9.83 2.16
C LYS A 361 -4.56 -9.71 0.71
N ASP A 362 -5.41 -9.93 -0.29
CA ASP A 362 -5.07 -9.63 -1.68
C ASP A 362 -5.10 -8.11 -1.89
N ARG A 363 -3.92 -7.54 -2.17
CA ARG A 363 -3.70 -6.09 -2.34
C ARG A 363 -3.83 -5.64 -3.80
N SER A 364 -4.15 -6.54 -4.73
CA SER A 364 -4.31 -6.21 -6.15
C SER A 364 -5.58 -5.40 -6.45
N LEU A 365 -6.56 -5.44 -5.56
CA LEU A 365 -7.77 -4.62 -5.60
C LEU A 365 -7.62 -3.42 -4.64
N PRO A 366 -8.08 -2.21 -5.01
CA PRO A 366 -8.11 -1.08 -4.09
C PRO A 366 -8.89 -1.50 -2.84
N ARG A 367 -8.20 -1.54 -1.69
CA ARG A 367 -8.80 -1.94 -0.42
C ARG A 367 -10.11 -1.19 -0.24
N PRO A 368 -11.26 -1.88 -0.27
CA PRO A 368 -12.48 -1.26 0.17
C PRO A 368 -12.27 -0.93 1.64
N ARG A 369 -12.56 0.30 2.07
CA ARG A 369 -12.86 0.46 3.49
C ARG A 369 -14.06 -0.46 3.73
N PRO A 370 -14.00 -1.46 4.63
CA PRO A 370 -15.22 -2.02 5.18
C PRO A 370 -16.08 -0.83 5.60
N ASN A 371 -17.39 -0.91 5.45
CA ASN A 371 -18.23 0.20 5.86
C ASN A 371 -18.23 0.29 7.39
N PHE A 372 -17.19 0.91 7.96
CA PHE A 372 -17.09 1.37 9.35
C PHE A 372 -18.39 2.08 9.74
N ILE A 373 -19.03 2.73 8.78
CA ILE A 373 -20.34 3.35 8.91
C ILE A 373 -21.43 2.34 9.33
N VAL A 374 -21.50 1.15 8.71
CA VAL A 374 -22.48 0.11 9.05
C VAL A 374 -22.20 -0.48 10.43
N PHE A 375 -20.94 -0.75 10.78
CA PHE A 375 -20.57 -1.23 12.12
C PHE A 375 -20.82 -0.19 13.20
N GLU A 376 -20.35 1.04 13.03
CA GLU A 376 -20.60 2.17 13.94
C GLU A 376 -22.10 2.39 14.11
N ARG A 377 -22.88 2.24 13.02
CA ARG A 377 -24.32 2.42 13.07
C ARG A 377 -25.03 1.27 13.76
N ALA A 378 -24.66 0.03 13.49
CA ALA A 378 -25.20 -1.13 14.19
C ALA A 378 -24.90 -1.06 15.70
N THR A 379 -23.67 -0.71 16.07
CA THR A 379 -23.25 -0.50 17.47
C THR A 379 -24.04 0.63 18.14
N TYR A 380 -24.35 1.70 17.41
CA TYR A 380 -25.20 2.79 17.91
C TYR A 380 -26.65 2.36 18.12
N GLU A 381 -27.28 1.71 17.14
CA GLU A 381 -28.67 1.28 17.27
C GLU A 381 -28.83 0.25 18.40
N LEU A 382 -27.86 -0.67 18.54
CA LEU A 382 -27.82 -1.66 19.60
C LEU A 382 -27.70 -1.00 20.99
N GLY A 383 -26.76 -0.07 21.15
CA GLY A 383 -26.60 0.65 22.41
C GLY A 383 -27.79 1.56 22.77
N MET A 384 -28.47 2.15 21.78
CA MET A 384 -29.72 2.89 22.01
C MET A 384 -30.87 1.98 22.46
N LEU A 385 -30.90 0.73 21.98
CA LEU A 385 -31.86 -0.28 22.40
C LEU A 385 -31.57 -0.74 23.83
N ASP A 386 -30.30 -1.00 24.17
CA ASP A 386 -29.89 -1.33 25.53
C ASP A 386 -30.20 -0.21 26.52
N LEU A 387 -29.95 1.06 26.14
CA LEU A 387 -30.27 2.20 26.98
C LEU A 387 -31.79 2.32 27.22
N ALA A 388 -32.60 2.11 26.20
CA ALA A 388 -34.06 2.17 26.30
C ALA A 388 -34.64 1.05 27.19
N GLU A 389 -33.98 -0.12 27.24
CA GLU A 389 -34.35 -1.27 28.07
C GLU A 389 -33.75 -1.21 29.49
N GLY A 390 -33.00 -0.16 29.82
CA GLY A 390 -32.34 -0.02 31.12
C GLY A 390 -31.10 -0.92 31.32
N LYS A 391 -30.61 -1.56 30.25
CA LYS A 391 -29.36 -2.34 30.19
C LYS A 391 -28.16 -1.41 30.10
N LEU A 392 -27.98 -0.64 31.17
CA LEU A 392 -27.08 0.52 31.21
C LEU A 392 -25.60 0.14 31.02
N VAL A 393 -25.16 -1.03 31.50
CA VAL A 393 -23.80 -1.52 31.31
C VAL A 393 -23.55 -1.85 29.84
N ASP A 394 -24.45 -2.58 29.18
CA ASP A 394 -24.36 -2.91 27.75
C ASP A 394 -24.39 -1.65 26.87
N ALA A 395 -25.27 -0.69 27.19
CA ALA A 395 -25.30 0.61 26.53
C ALA A 395 -23.96 1.35 26.68
N THR A 396 -23.30 1.23 27.83
CA THR A 396 -22.00 1.88 28.08
C THR A 396 -20.85 1.19 27.34
N ILE A 397 -20.88 -0.15 27.23
CA ILE A 397 -19.95 -0.94 26.40
C ILE A 397 -20.03 -0.44 24.95
N HIS A 398 -21.24 -0.33 24.39
CA HIS A 398 -21.46 0.15 23.04
C HIS A 398 -21.02 1.62 22.87
N ALA A 399 -21.34 2.51 23.81
CA ALA A 399 -20.92 3.91 23.76
C ALA A 399 -19.39 4.05 23.76
N THR A 400 -18.71 3.25 24.58
CA THR A 400 -17.24 3.17 24.64
C THR A 400 -16.66 2.70 23.30
N SER A 401 -17.25 1.66 22.70
CA SER A 401 -16.85 1.16 21.37
C SER A 401 -17.05 2.20 20.27
N LEU A 402 -18.03 3.10 20.39
CA LEU A 402 -18.21 4.20 19.43
C LEU A 402 -17.22 5.34 19.62
N ALA A 403 -16.95 5.71 20.88
CA ALA A 403 -15.98 6.75 21.19
C ALA A 403 -14.62 6.40 20.59
N ASN A 404 -14.27 5.13 20.69
CA ASN A 404 -13.08 4.49 20.14
C ASN A 404 -12.87 4.68 18.62
N GLU A 405 -13.94 4.74 17.84
CA GLU A 405 -13.90 5.01 16.39
C GLU A 405 -14.06 6.51 16.06
N THR A 406 -14.24 7.35 17.07
CA THR A 406 -14.41 8.80 16.92
C THR A 406 -13.05 9.50 16.95
N TYR A 407 -12.32 9.46 15.83
CA TYR A 407 -11.07 10.20 15.61
C TYR A 407 -10.95 10.65 14.14
N GLY A 408 -9.93 11.45 13.80
CA GLY A 408 -9.76 12.05 12.47
C GLY A 408 -10.11 13.53 12.42
N TRP A 409 -9.80 14.17 11.29
CA TRP A 409 -9.78 15.62 11.12
C TRP A 409 -11.09 16.31 11.52
N LYS A 410 -12.23 15.69 11.20
CA LYS A 410 -13.57 16.23 11.48
C LYS A 410 -14.18 15.79 12.80
N ARG A 411 -13.57 14.82 13.49
CA ARG A 411 -14.14 14.12 14.66
C ARG A 411 -13.39 14.40 15.96
N ASP A 412 -12.19 14.99 15.92
CA ASP A 412 -11.40 15.32 17.12
C ASP A 412 -12.20 16.13 18.16
N GLY A 413 -12.89 17.20 17.73
CA GLY A 413 -13.75 18.01 18.61
C GLY A 413 -14.95 17.24 19.18
N LEU A 414 -15.45 16.22 18.48
CA LEU A 414 -16.55 15.38 18.95
C LEU A 414 -16.07 14.42 20.05
N ARG A 415 -14.92 13.76 19.85
CA ARG A 415 -14.32 12.84 20.83
C ARG A 415 -14.12 13.51 22.19
N ARG A 416 -13.58 14.74 22.19
CA ARG A 416 -13.31 15.53 23.41
C ARG A 416 -14.57 15.83 24.24
N ARG A 417 -15.76 15.75 23.64
CA ARG A 417 -17.04 15.95 24.34
C ARG A 417 -17.66 14.63 24.79
N ILE A 418 -17.50 13.58 24.01
CA ILE A 418 -18.13 12.28 24.25
C ILE A 418 -17.41 11.47 25.34
N VAL A 419 -16.07 11.39 25.26
CA VAL A 419 -15.29 10.57 26.21
C VAL A 419 -15.55 10.99 27.66
N PRO A 420 -15.54 12.29 28.04
CA PRO A 420 -15.85 12.70 29.41
C PRO A 420 -17.27 12.33 29.87
N LEU A 421 -18.27 12.33 28.98
CA LEU A 421 -19.63 11.93 29.33
C LEU A 421 -19.71 10.43 29.64
N ILE A 422 -19.01 9.60 28.87
CA ILE A 422 -18.96 8.16 29.12
C ILE A 422 -18.22 7.87 30.43
N GLU A 423 -17.10 8.54 30.69
CA GLU A 423 -16.36 8.41 31.94
C GLU A 423 -17.22 8.80 33.16
N GLN A 424 -17.96 9.90 33.07
CA GLN A 424 -18.92 10.31 34.11
C GLN A 424 -20.03 9.27 34.27
N GLY A 425 -20.56 8.74 33.17
CA GLY A 425 -21.55 7.67 33.20
C GLY A 425 -21.05 6.44 33.96
N LEU A 426 -19.82 5.99 33.67
CA LEU A 426 -19.18 4.87 34.37
C LEU A 426 -19.00 5.13 35.87
N ASP A 427 -18.55 6.33 36.25
CA ASP A 427 -18.41 6.72 37.66
C ASP A 427 -19.78 6.67 38.38
N ARG A 428 -20.84 7.17 37.73
CA ARG A 428 -22.20 7.13 38.29
C ARG A 428 -22.77 5.72 38.41
N ILE A 429 -22.50 4.84 37.46
CA ILE A 429 -22.88 3.42 37.57
C ILE A 429 -22.20 2.81 38.80
N LYS A 430 -20.89 3.07 38.96
CA LYS A 430 -20.09 2.57 40.08
C LYS A 430 -20.60 3.06 41.45
N ASP A 431 -21.10 4.29 41.51
CA ASP A 431 -21.67 4.91 42.70
C ASP A 431 -23.13 4.48 42.98
N GLY A 432 -23.75 3.72 42.07
CA GLY A 432 -25.14 3.26 42.17
C GLY A 432 -26.21 4.26 41.68
N ASP A 433 -25.81 5.41 41.13
CA ASP A 433 -26.72 6.42 40.57
C ASP A 433 -27.05 6.12 39.10
N ARG A 434 -27.91 5.11 38.90
CA ARG A 434 -28.30 4.62 37.56
C ARG A 434 -29.00 5.68 36.72
N ASP A 435 -29.77 6.59 37.34
CA ASP A 435 -30.50 7.65 36.62
C ASP A 435 -29.56 8.74 36.09
N ALA A 436 -28.58 9.18 36.89
CA ALA A 436 -27.57 10.11 36.41
C ALA A 436 -26.68 9.49 35.34
N ALA A 437 -26.31 8.22 35.52
CA ALA A 437 -25.57 7.49 34.51
C ALA A 437 -26.33 7.38 33.18
N ALA A 438 -27.63 7.03 33.21
CA ALA A 438 -28.46 6.97 32.00
C ALA A 438 -28.54 8.31 31.27
N ARG A 439 -28.57 9.44 32.00
CA ARG A 439 -28.50 10.78 31.40
C ARG A 439 -27.15 11.03 30.71
N CYS A 440 -26.03 10.78 31.39
CA CYS A 440 -24.69 10.96 30.82
C CYS A 440 -24.48 10.12 29.54
N ILE A 441 -24.88 8.84 29.58
CA ILE A 441 -24.78 7.94 28.43
C ILE A 441 -25.74 8.36 27.32
N GLY A 442 -26.97 8.77 27.66
CA GLY A 442 -27.93 9.32 26.70
C GLY A 442 -27.43 10.58 25.99
N ASP A 443 -26.77 11.49 26.71
CA ASP A 443 -26.15 12.70 26.15
C ASP A 443 -25.00 12.34 25.20
N ALA A 444 -24.18 11.33 25.53
CA ALA A 444 -23.15 10.82 24.63
C ALA A 444 -23.75 10.29 23.32
N TYR A 445 -24.85 9.51 23.40
CA TYR A 445 -25.60 9.06 22.23
C TYR A 445 -26.23 10.21 21.43
N ALA A 446 -26.72 11.25 22.09
CA ALA A 446 -27.22 12.44 21.41
C ALA A 446 -26.12 13.17 20.62
N LEU A 447 -24.88 13.21 21.14
CA LEU A 447 -23.73 13.75 20.42
C LEU A 447 -23.30 12.85 19.26
N PHE A 448 -23.28 11.53 19.43
CA PHE A 448 -23.01 10.59 18.32
C PHE A 448 -23.99 10.77 17.15
N ARG A 449 -25.25 11.15 17.43
CA ARG A 449 -26.24 11.46 16.37
C ARG A 449 -25.86 12.69 15.54
N GLN A 450 -25.05 13.60 16.08
CA GLN A 450 -24.59 14.82 15.41
C GLN A 450 -23.32 14.61 14.58
N ASP A 451 -22.68 13.43 14.65
CA ASP A 451 -21.45 13.11 13.92
C ASP A 451 -21.63 13.29 12.40
N PRO A 452 -20.84 14.16 11.73
CA PRO A 452 -20.90 14.33 10.29
C PRO A 452 -20.55 13.06 9.50
N GLY A 453 -19.80 12.12 10.09
CA GLY A 453 -19.52 10.80 9.50
C GLY A 453 -20.73 9.86 9.46
N ARG A 454 -21.85 10.21 10.11
CA ARG A 454 -23.07 9.39 10.24
C ARG A 454 -24.31 9.90 9.50
N ARG A 455 -24.23 11.04 8.79
CA ARG A 455 -25.38 11.60 8.03
C ARG A 455 -25.56 10.89 6.69
N ILE A 456 -26.76 10.33 6.45
CA ILE A 456 -27.17 9.71 5.18
C ILE A 456 -27.74 10.81 4.24
N GLY A 457 -27.41 10.75 2.94
CA GLY A 457 -28.18 11.47 1.90
C GLY A 457 -27.70 12.88 1.50
N LYS A 458 -26.48 13.29 1.84
CA LYS A 458 -25.83 14.43 1.15
C LYS A 458 -24.58 13.93 0.43
N PRO A 459 -24.33 14.35 -0.83
CA PRO A 459 -23.08 14.05 -1.49
C PRO A 459 -21.91 14.46 -0.59
N LEU A 460 -20.95 13.56 -0.41
CA LEU A 460 -19.70 13.77 0.35
C LEU A 460 -18.94 15.06 -0.05
N LYS A 461 -19.31 15.69 -1.18
CA LYS A 461 -18.82 17.00 -1.61
C LYS A 461 -19.24 18.16 -0.71
N SER A 462 -20.45 18.21 -0.14
CA SER A 462 -20.93 19.42 0.58
C SER A 462 -20.49 19.52 2.04
N LEU A 463 -19.85 18.48 2.58
CA LEU A 463 -19.33 18.42 3.95
C LEU A 463 -17.80 18.58 3.97
N LYS A 464 -17.16 18.85 2.82
CA LYS A 464 -15.70 18.98 2.73
C LYS A 464 -15.13 20.14 3.55
N ASP A 465 -15.93 21.14 3.93
CA ASP A 465 -15.35 22.45 4.29
C ASP A 465 -15.61 23.01 5.70
N GLN A 466 -16.16 22.24 6.67
CA GLN A 466 -16.41 22.79 8.02
C GLN A 466 -16.07 21.83 9.18
N PRO A 467 -15.09 22.19 10.04
CA PRO A 467 -14.89 21.58 11.36
C PRO A 467 -16.10 21.78 12.27
N LEU A 468 -16.41 20.81 13.14
CA LEU A 468 -17.48 20.92 14.17
C LEU A 468 -17.24 22.05 15.18
N ASP A 469 -16.00 22.53 15.32
CA ASP A 469 -15.62 23.61 16.23
C ASP A 469 -15.76 25.02 15.62
N GLY A 470 -16.14 25.13 14.34
CA GLY A 470 -16.36 26.42 13.66
C GLY A 470 -15.09 27.24 13.40
N THR A 471 -13.90 26.74 13.72
CA THR A 471 -12.64 27.49 13.57
C THR A 471 -11.95 27.17 12.25
N LYS A 472 -11.90 28.13 11.32
CA LYS A 472 -11.02 28.08 10.13
C LYS A 472 -9.68 28.75 10.48
N GLY A 473 -8.57 28.02 10.44
CA GLY A 473 -7.22 28.57 10.60
C GLY A 473 -6.18 27.58 11.13
N ALA A 474 -4.91 27.91 10.91
CA ALA A 474 -3.75 27.13 11.35
C ALA A 474 -3.80 26.79 12.85
N LYS A 475 -3.87 25.51 13.20
CA LYS A 475 -3.83 25.02 14.59
C LYS A 475 -2.40 24.69 14.98
N THR A 476 -2.12 24.71 16.30
CA THR A 476 -0.84 24.24 16.84
C THR A 476 -1.05 22.97 17.66
N TYR A 477 -0.36 21.90 17.30
CA TYR A 477 -0.34 20.63 18.00
C TYR A 477 1.02 20.41 18.68
N ASP A 478 0.98 19.87 19.90
CA ASP A 478 2.18 19.40 20.60
C ASP A 478 2.56 18.00 20.11
N VAL A 479 1.57 17.12 19.93
CA VAL A 479 1.76 15.76 19.40
C VAL A 479 0.69 15.48 18.34
N VAL A 480 1.08 14.93 17.19
CA VAL A 480 0.14 14.42 16.18
C VAL A 480 0.44 12.95 15.92
N PHE A 481 -0.59 12.11 16.00
CA PHE A 481 -0.52 10.72 15.54
C PHE A 481 -0.88 10.66 14.06
N TYR A 482 0.06 10.20 13.25
CA TYR A 482 -0.13 9.83 11.84
C TYR A 482 -0.44 8.34 11.81
N ILE A 483 -1.65 7.97 11.42
CA ILE A 483 -2.10 6.57 11.35
C ILE A 483 -1.92 6.06 9.92
N GLY A 484 -0.90 5.22 9.72
CA GLY A 484 -0.69 4.48 8.46
C GLY A 484 -1.54 3.21 8.36
N ASP A 485 -2.02 2.67 9.49
CA ASP A 485 -2.92 1.53 9.55
C ASP A 485 -4.14 1.83 10.44
N SER A 486 -5.26 2.17 9.80
CA SER A 486 -6.53 2.41 10.48
C SER A 486 -7.36 1.14 10.75
N THR A 487 -6.97 0.02 10.14
CA THR A 487 -7.72 -1.25 10.20
C THR A 487 -7.35 -2.08 11.42
N SER A 488 -6.11 -1.98 11.90
CA SER A 488 -5.68 -2.71 13.08
C SER A 488 -6.26 -2.14 14.38
N GLU A 489 -6.62 -3.00 15.32
CA GLU A 489 -6.96 -2.61 16.70
C GLU A 489 -5.74 -2.22 17.53
N SER A 490 -4.51 -2.46 17.03
CA SER A 490 -3.27 -1.92 17.60
C SER A 490 -3.36 -0.40 17.87
N LYS A 491 -4.12 0.34 17.05
CA LYS A 491 -4.37 1.78 17.24
C LYS A 491 -4.93 2.10 18.63
N ARG A 492 -5.68 1.20 19.27
CA ARG A 492 -6.16 1.33 20.65
C ARG A 492 -5.02 1.62 21.61
N TYR A 493 -4.04 0.72 21.66
CA TYR A 493 -2.98 0.73 22.66
C TYR A 493 -1.86 1.69 22.28
N ARG A 494 -1.55 1.78 20.98
CA ARG A 494 -0.43 2.57 20.47
C ARG A 494 -0.75 4.04 20.24
N VAL A 495 -2.01 4.34 19.93
CA VAL A 495 -2.44 5.70 19.56
C VAL A 495 -3.46 6.23 20.56
N LEU A 496 -4.59 5.57 20.76
CA LEU A 496 -5.73 6.14 21.48
C LEU A 496 -5.49 6.26 22.99
N ASN A 497 -4.96 5.22 23.64
CA ASN A 497 -4.63 5.26 25.07
C ASN A 497 -3.55 6.31 25.37
N LEU A 498 -2.58 6.42 24.47
CA LEU A 498 -1.53 7.43 24.56
C LEU A 498 -2.06 8.84 24.33
N MET A 499 -2.93 9.03 23.33
CA MET A 499 -3.60 10.29 23.06
C MET A 499 -4.43 10.74 24.27
N ASP A 500 -5.29 9.88 24.81
CA ASP A 500 -6.15 10.21 25.96
C ASP A 500 -5.30 10.60 27.18
N THR A 501 -4.21 9.87 27.44
CA THR A 501 -3.26 10.18 28.53
C THR A 501 -2.55 11.52 28.31
N LEU A 502 -2.08 11.80 27.09
CA LEU A 502 -1.44 13.07 26.76
C LEU A 502 -2.40 14.25 26.87
N ILE A 503 -3.66 14.10 26.44
CA ILE A 503 -4.72 15.10 26.61
C ILE A 503 -4.94 15.37 28.10
N GLY A 504 -5.04 14.33 28.92
CA GLY A 504 -5.15 14.45 30.39
C GLY A 504 -3.96 15.17 31.04
N LEU A 505 -2.76 15.05 30.46
CA LEU A 505 -1.56 15.79 30.86
C LEU A 505 -1.50 17.23 30.29
N GLY A 506 -2.50 17.67 29.54
CA GLY A 506 -2.62 19.02 28.99
C GLY A 506 -1.83 19.25 27.68
N TYR A 507 -1.51 18.19 26.93
CA TYR A 507 -0.96 18.33 25.57
C TYR A 507 -2.08 18.63 24.56
N ARG A 508 -1.77 19.43 23.54
CA ARG A 508 -2.65 19.59 22.37
C ARG A 508 -2.35 18.47 21.38
N VAL A 509 -3.18 17.44 21.39
CA VAL A 509 -2.97 16.23 20.58
C VAL A 509 -3.89 16.22 19.36
N GLY A 510 -3.38 15.78 18.21
CA GLY A 510 -4.15 15.47 17.02
C GLY A 510 -3.96 14.01 16.59
N CYS A 511 -4.93 13.43 15.90
CA CYS A 511 -4.88 12.05 15.43
C CYS A 511 -5.56 11.96 14.06
N PHE A 512 -4.78 11.67 13.03
CA PHE A 512 -5.21 11.74 11.64
C PHE A 512 -4.70 10.52 10.86
N THR A 513 -5.51 10.05 9.93
CA THR A 513 -5.14 8.99 8.99
C THR A 513 -4.32 9.55 7.83
N GLU A 514 -3.47 8.73 7.22
CA GLU A 514 -2.64 9.12 6.06
C GLU A 514 -3.41 9.91 4.98
N PRO A 515 -4.62 9.50 4.53
CA PRO A 515 -5.37 10.24 3.50
C PRO A 515 -5.86 11.64 3.91
N GLU A 516 -5.84 11.98 5.20
CA GLU A 516 -6.28 13.29 5.70
C GLU A 516 -5.13 14.32 5.72
N PHE A 517 -3.87 13.88 5.61
CA PHE A 517 -2.72 14.78 5.69
C PHE A 517 -2.60 15.85 4.60
N PRO A 518 -3.07 15.65 3.34
CA PRO A 518 -3.15 16.73 2.38
C PRO A 518 -3.95 17.93 2.90
N THR A 519 -5.04 17.68 3.63
CA THR A 519 -5.84 18.74 4.28
C THR A 519 -5.08 19.37 5.45
N VAL A 520 -4.47 18.54 6.32
CA VAL A 520 -3.66 19.02 7.45
C VAL A 520 -2.53 19.96 6.98
N ILE A 521 -1.88 19.64 5.86
CA ILE A 521 -0.85 20.48 5.23
C ILE A 521 -1.44 21.79 4.71
N SER A 522 -2.54 21.73 3.96
CA SER A 522 -3.15 22.90 3.32
C SER A 522 -3.60 23.98 4.30
N GLU A 523 -3.92 23.61 5.54
CA GLU A 523 -4.37 24.55 6.56
C GLU A 523 -3.23 25.23 7.35
N GLY A 524 -1.96 24.92 7.02
CA GLY A 524 -0.81 25.59 7.63
C GLY A 524 -0.61 25.27 9.12
N ASN A 525 -1.05 24.09 9.56
CA ASN A 525 -0.90 23.65 10.95
C ASN A 525 0.58 23.63 11.38
N ARG A 526 0.84 23.87 12.67
CA ARG A 526 2.18 23.75 13.26
C ARG A 526 2.22 22.55 14.21
N ILE A 527 3.18 21.67 14.01
CA ILE A 527 3.30 20.41 14.74
C ILE A 527 4.67 20.37 15.43
N ARG A 528 4.72 20.05 16.73
CA ARG A 528 6.00 19.92 17.45
C ARG A 528 6.57 18.51 17.35
N CYS A 529 5.75 17.49 17.55
CA CYS A 529 6.11 16.09 17.40
C CYS A 529 5.04 15.36 16.60
N MET A 530 5.46 14.50 15.69
CA MET A 530 4.59 13.61 14.92
C MET A 530 4.99 12.16 15.16
N VAL A 531 4.03 11.33 15.60
CA VAL A 531 4.21 9.90 15.81
C VAL A 531 3.62 9.17 14.61
N ILE A 532 4.48 8.58 13.78
CA ILE A 532 4.14 7.77 12.62
C ILE A 532 3.83 6.36 13.10
N PHE A 533 2.55 6.06 13.29
CA PHE A 533 2.10 4.75 13.73
C PHE A 533 1.88 3.83 12.53
N ARG A 534 2.67 2.75 12.47
CA ARG A 534 2.50 1.63 11.52
C ARG A 534 2.25 2.08 10.07
N SER A 535 3.08 3.00 9.58
CA SER A 535 3.03 3.47 8.18
C SER A 535 4.13 2.84 7.34
N ALA A 536 3.77 2.32 6.17
CA ALA A 536 4.74 2.00 5.13
C ALA A 536 5.33 3.30 4.55
N TYR A 537 6.46 3.16 3.85
CA TYR A 537 7.04 4.24 3.04
C TYR A 537 6.09 4.55 1.87
N THR A 538 5.57 5.77 1.84
CA THR A 538 4.66 6.27 0.79
C THR A 538 5.07 7.68 0.38
N SER A 539 4.67 8.09 -0.82
CA SER A 539 4.85 9.47 -1.29
C SER A 539 4.17 10.48 -0.36
N THR A 540 3.01 10.13 0.20
CA THR A 540 2.31 10.96 1.20
C THR A 540 3.16 11.16 2.45
N LEU A 541 3.73 10.08 3.01
CA LEU A 541 4.59 10.18 4.18
C LEU A 541 5.85 11.03 3.90
N CYS A 542 6.48 10.83 2.74
CA CYS A 542 7.63 11.65 2.33
C CYS A 542 7.27 13.14 2.27
N ASN A 543 6.16 13.48 1.62
CA ASN A 543 5.69 14.86 1.53
C ASN A 543 5.39 15.46 2.92
N VAL A 544 4.80 14.68 3.84
CA VAL A 544 4.57 15.10 5.23
C VAL A 544 5.90 15.38 5.94
N VAL A 545 6.89 14.50 5.81
CA VAL A 545 8.21 14.71 6.42
C VAL A 545 8.89 15.94 5.83
N GLU A 546 8.91 16.09 4.51
CA GLU A 546 9.52 17.23 3.81
C GLU A 546 8.85 18.57 4.16
N THR A 547 7.53 18.56 4.38
CA THR A 547 6.76 19.76 4.72
C THR A 547 6.99 20.22 6.17
N PHE A 548 6.97 19.29 7.12
CA PHE A 548 6.96 19.63 8.56
C PHE A 548 8.35 19.63 9.20
N ARG A 549 9.33 18.90 8.66
CA ARG A 549 10.71 18.86 9.19
C ARG A 549 11.39 20.24 9.19
N PRO A 550 11.32 21.08 8.13
CA PRO A 550 11.88 22.43 8.16
C PRO A 550 11.27 23.35 9.23
N GLN A 551 10.07 23.03 9.73
CA GLN A 551 9.37 23.79 10.77
C GLN A 551 9.84 23.44 12.20
N GLY A 552 10.78 22.50 12.33
CA GLY A 552 11.29 21.98 13.59
C GLY A 552 10.45 20.85 14.19
N THR A 553 9.63 20.16 13.38
CA THR A 553 8.85 19.00 13.82
C THR A 553 9.75 17.80 14.06
N GLN A 554 9.61 17.16 15.23
CA GLN A 554 10.24 15.88 15.57
C GLN A 554 9.40 14.70 15.07
N PHE A 555 10.02 13.65 14.54
CA PHE A 555 9.32 12.46 14.03
C PHE A 555 9.60 11.18 14.84
N LEU A 556 8.62 10.61 15.52
CA LEU A 556 8.79 9.29 16.13
C LEU A 556 8.10 8.24 15.28
N TYR A 557 8.72 7.08 15.10
CA TYR A 557 8.07 5.93 14.48
C TYR A 557 7.54 5.00 15.57
N ASP A 558 6.26 4.63 15.53
CA ASP A 558 5.69 3.68 16.48
C ASP A 558 5.24 2.40 15.78
N ILE A 559 5.68 1.26 16.33
CA ILE A 559 5.33 -0.07 15.83
C ILE A 559 5.22 -1.06 16.99
N ASP A 560 4.32 -2.03 16.85
CA ASP A 560 3.94 -2.96 17.92
C ASP A 560 4.29 -4.43 17.63
N ASP A 561 4.74 -4.74 16.43
CA ASP A 561 5.19 -6.05 15.96
C ASP A 561 6.57 -5.96 15.31
N LEU A 562 7.33 -7.07 15.32
CA LEU A 562 8.59 -7.17 14.60
C LEU A 562 8.35 -7.32 13.08
N PHE A 563 7.86 -6.24 12.46
CA PHE A 563 7.39 -6.19 11.08
C PHE A 563 8.15 -5.14 10.23
N PHE A 564 9.43 -4.97 10.52
CA PHE A 564 10.39 -4.11 9.78
C PHE A 564 11.73 -4.84 9.52
N VAL A 565 11.75 -6.14 9.79
CA VAL A 565 12.92 -7.01 9.64
C VAL A 565 12.57 -8.14 8.67
N PRO A 566 13.01 -8.07 7.41
CA PRO A 566 12.63 -9.05 6.37
C PRO A 566 12.89 -10.52 6.76
N LYS A 567 13.96 -10.79 7.52
CA LYS A 567 14.35 -12.14 7.99
C LYS A 567 13.28 -12.84 8.84
N VAL A 568 12.34 -12.07 9.39
CA VAL A 568 11.29 -12.58 10.29
C VAL A 568 10.10 -13.13 9.50
N LEU A 569 9.93 -12.75 8.23
CA LEU A 569 8.77 -13.17 7.43
C LEU A 569 8.57 -14.70 7.38
N PRO A 570 9.59 -15.55 7.10
CA PRO A 570 9.40 -17.00 7.11
C PRO A 570 9.01 -17.57 8.49
N MET A 571 9.28 -16.82 9.56
CA MET A 571 9.01 -17.20 10.95
C MET A 571 7.60 -16.80 11.38
N ILE A 572 6.88 -16.00 10.59
CA ILE A 572 5.48 -15.68 10.84
C ILE A 572 4.65 -16.90 10.45
N ALA A 573 3.85 -17.43 11.38
CA ALA A 573 3.13 -18.69 11.18
C ALA A 573 2.23 -18.74 9.93
N GLY A 574 1.70 -17.59 9.47
CA GLY A 574 0.94 -17.50 8.21
C GLY A 574 1.77 -17.50 6.92
N ALA A 575 3.10 -17.39 6.98
CA ALA A 575 3.95 -17.23 5.79
C ALA A 575 4.03 -18.49 4.93
N ALA A 576 3.95 -19.68 5.54
CA ALA A 576 3.95 -20.96 4.82
C ALA A 576 2.70 -21.16 3.94
N LEU A 577 1.62 -20.42 4.23
CA LEU A 577 0.35 -20.49 3.49
C LEU A 577 0.26 -19.43 2.37
N MET A 578 1.28 -18.58 2.22
CA MET A 578 1.29 -17.52 1.21
C MET A 578 1.70 -18.07 -0.15
N SER A 579 1.06 -17.59 -1.22
CA SER A 579 1.60 -17.76 -2.57
C SER A 579 2.96 -17.05 -2.70
N PRO A 580 3.82 -17.42 -3.67
CA PRO A 580 5.08 -16.73 -3.91
C PRO A 580 4.94 -15.22 -4.11
N GLU A 581 3.85 -14.77 -4.75
CA GLU A 581 3.52 -13.36 -4.99
C GLU A 581 3.14 -12.67 -3.68
N ALA A 582 2.30 -13.31 -2.85
CA ALA A 582 1.88 -12.80 -1.56
C ALA A 582 3.06 -12.71 -0.58
N PHE A 583 3.96 -13.69 -0.60
CA PHE A 583 5.18 -13.68 0.19
C PHE A 583 6.10 -12.53 -0.23
N ALA A 584 6.34 -12.36 -1.55
CA ALA A 584 7.16 -11.27 -2.07
C ALA A 584 6.57 -9.89 -1.76
N GLY A 585 5.26 -9.71 -1.95
CA GLY A 585 4.57 -8.46 -1.60
C GLY A 585 4.60 -8.15 -0.10
N THR A 586 4.56 -9.19 0.75
CA THR A 586 4.69 -9.02 2.20
C THR A 586 6.12 -8.64 2.59
N ALA A 587 7.13 -9.28 1.99
CA ALA A 587 8.54 -8.94 2.19
C ALA A 587 8.83 -7.48 1.79
N GLN A 588 8.28 -7.05 0.65
CA GLN A 588 8.37 -5.65 0.20
C GLN A 588 7.66 -4.71 1.18
N CYS A 589 6.49 -5.09 1.68
CA CYS A 589 5.79 -4.30 2.68
C CYS A 589 6.62 -4.11 3.95
N ILE A 590 7.24 -5.16 4.47
CA ILE A 590 8.14 -5.11 5.64
C ILE A 590 9.30 -4.15 5.39
N GLU A 591 9.87 -4.16 4.18
CA GLU A 591 10.91 -3.21 3.80
C GLU A 591 10.38 -1.76 3.77
N HIS A 592 9.16 -1.53 3.28
CA HIS A 592 8.56 -0.19 3.31
C HIS A 592 8.33 0.31 4.75
N PHE A 593 7.96 -0.57 5.69
CA PHE A 593 7.91 -0.23 7.12
C PHE A 593 9.30 0.18 7.63
N ARG A 594 10.34 -0.61 7.30
CA ARG A 594 11.74 -0.31 7.64
C ARG A 594 12.18 1.04 7.08
N GLN A 595 11.87 1.34 5.83
CA GLN A 595 12.23 2.61 5.19
C GLN A 595 11.51 3.81 5.80
N ALA A 596 10.21 3.69 6.08
CA ALA A 596 9.45 4.73 6.77
C ALA A 596 10.01 5.03 8.15
N LEU A 597 10.37 4.00 8.92
CA LEU A 597 11.10 4.13 10.18
C LEU A 597 12.43 4.89 9.97
N MET A 598 13.15 4.62 8.88
CA MET A 598 14.39 5.33 8.59
C MET A 598 14.19 6.79 8.12
N LEU A 599 12.96 7.25 7.87
CA LEU A 599 12.68 8.68 7.68
C LEU A 599 12.51 9.43 8.99
N THR A 600 12.26 8.71 10.08
CA THR A 600 11.99 9.32 11.37
C THR A 600 13.27 9.57 12.14
N ASP A 601 13.04 10.14 13.30
CA ASP A 601 13.99 10.76 14.17
C ASP A 601 14.39 9.73 15.26
N GLY A 602 13.41 9.06 15.84
CA GLY A 602 13.58 7.89 16.71
C GLY A 602 12.38 6.94 16.58
N ALA A 603 12.35 5.90 17.41
CA ALA A 603 11.26 4.93 17.42
C ALA A 603 10.75 4.58 18.82
N THR A 604 9.51 4.11 18.89
CA THR A 604 8.90 3.53 20.09
C THR A 604 8.37 2.14 19.77
N GLY A 605 8.58 1.21 20.71
CA GLY A 605 8.10 -0.17 20.62
C GLY A 605 7.33 -0.58 21.86
N SER A 606 6.50 -1.61 21.72
CA SER A 606 5.63 -2.15 22.78
C SER A 606 6.34 -3.01 23.82
N THR A 607 7.49 -3.60 23.47
CA THR A 607 8.27 -4.51 24.31
C THR A 607 9.76 -4.15 24.28
N SER A 608 10.53 -4.58 25.29
CA SER A 608 11.99 -4.42 25.34
C SER A 608 12.67 -5.11 24.16
N PHE A 609 12.32 -6.37 23.87
CA PHE A 609 12.84 -7.13 22.73
C PHE A 609 12.62 -6.39 21.39
N LEU A 610 11.41 -5.85 21.17
CA LEU A 610 11.13 -5.07 19.97
C LEU A 610 11.99 -3.80 19.89
N VAL A 611 12.21 -3.13 21.03
CA VAL A 611 13.06 -1.94 21.12
C VAL A 611 14.52 -2.24 20.90
N GLU A 612 15.03 -3.41 21.31
CA GLU A 612 16.37 -3.87 20.97
C GLU A 612 16.54 -4.06 19.45
N GLU A 613 15.56 -4.67 18.78
CA GLU A 613 15.57 -4.82 17.32
C GLU A 613 15.44 -3.47 16.59
N LEU A 614 14.65 -2.52 17.12
CA LEU A 614 14.59 -1.14 16.60
C LEU A 614 15.93 -0.42 16.77
N ALA A 615 16.56 -0.57 17.94
CA ALA A 615 17.85 0.05 18.25
C ALA A 615 18.98 -0.51 17.37
N ALA A 616 18.92 -1.79 17.02
CA ALA A 616 19.86 -2.45 16.12
C ALA A 616 19.90 -1.83 14.71
N LEU A 617 18.86 -1.07 14.31
CA LEU A 617 18.84 -0.28 13.06
C LEU A 617 19.65 1.04 13.17
N GLY A 618 20.29 1.29 14.31
CA GLY A 618 21.02 2.52 14.60
C GLY A 618 20.11 3.66 15.06
N ARG A 619 18.83 3.42 15.32
CA ARG A 619 17.88 4.47 15.78
C ARG A 619 17.74 4.48 17.28
N PRO A 620 17.71 5.65 17.93
CA PRO A 620 17.28 5.70 19.32
C PRO A 620 15.85 5.16 19.41
N ALA A 621 15.66 4.17 20.28
CA ALA A 621 14.38 3.53 20.49
C ALA A 621 14.04 3.50 21.99
N ARG A 622 12.75 3.62 22.32
CA ARG A 622 12.27 3.59 23.71
C ARG A 622 11.06 2.67 23.87
N VAL A 623 11.04 1.91 24.95
CA VAL A 623 9.87 1.11 25.33
C VAL A 623 8.75 2.06 25.77
N VAL A 624 7.63 1.99 25.06
CA VAL A 624 6.34 2.53 25.49
C VAL A 624 5.43 1.30 25.56
N PRO A 625 5.19 0.71 26.74
CA PRO A 625 4.44 -0.54 26.82
C PRO A 625 2.99 -0.34 26.38
N ASN A 626 2.34 -1.41 25.93
CA ASN A 626 0.89 -1.38 25.80
C ASN A 626 0.28 -1.31 27.20
N THR A 627 -0.64 -0.37 27.41
CA THR A 627 -1.35 -0.18 28.68
C THR A 627 -2.85 -0.09 28.42
N PHE A 628 -3.67 -0.26 29.46
CA PHE A 628 -5.07 0.14 29.40
C PHE A 628 -5.22 1.63 29.75
N GLY A 629 -6.12 2.32 29.05
CA GLY A 629 -6.44 3.73 29.31
C GLY A 629 -7.48 3.92 30.43
N PRO A 630 -7.71 5.16 30.89
CA PRO A 630 -8.67 5.47 31.96
C PRO A 630 -10.07 4.91 31.72
N LEU A 631 -10.55 5.03 30.48
CA LEU A 631 -11.88 4.55 30.08
C LEU A 631 -12.00 3.02 30.19
N GLN A 632 -10.94 2.28 29.87
CA GLN A 632 -10.92 0.81 30.01
C GLN A 632 -10.92 0.39 31.48
N GLU A 633 -10.13 1.07 32.32
CA GLU A 633 -10.05 0.78 33.75
C GLU A 633 -11.40 1.03 34.44
N LYS A 634 -12.06 2.15 34.13
CA LYS A 634 -13.41 2.47 34.64
C LYS A 634 -14.44 1.45 34.18
N LEU A 635 -14.43 1.06 32.91
CA LEU A 635 -15.32 0.03 32.38
C LEU A 635 -15.10 -1.32 33.09
N ALA A 636 -13.85 -1.74 33.26
CA ALA A 636 -13.52 -2.95 34.00
C ALA A 636 -14.00 -2.89 35.45
N ALA A 637 -13.85 -1.74 36.13
CA ALA A 637 -14.32 -1.55 37.49
C ALA A 637 -15.84 -1.70 37.63
N VAL A 638 -16.63 -1.16 36.69
CA VAL A 638 -18.09 -1.35 36.63
C VAL A 638 -18.43 -2.81 36.37
N LEU A 639 -17.79 -3.43 35.38
CA LEU A 639 -18.03 -4.83 35.00
C LEU A 639 -17.75 -5.83 36.15
N LEU A 640 -16.83 -5.52 37.04
CA LEU A 640 -16.50 -6.36 38.20
C LEU A 640 -17.48 -6.25 39.36
N GLN A 641 -18.32 -5.20 39.40
CA GLN A 641 -19.41 -5.09 40.37
C GLN A 641 -20.63 -5.94 39.99
N GLU A 642 -20.77 -6.24 38.70
CA GLU A 642 -21.84 -7.11 38.21
C GLU A 642 -21.58 -8.57 38.66
N PRO A 643 -22.59 -9.26 39.21
CA PRO A 643 -22.44 -10.62 39.73
C PRO A 643 -21.91 -11.56 38.64
N ALA A 644 -20.86 -12.32 38.97
CA ALA A 644 -20.32 -13.33 38.06
C ALA A 644 -21.37 -14.42 37.83
N PRO A 645 -21.45 -14.99 36.61
CA PRO A 645 -22.35 -16.11 36.32
C PRO A 645 -22.00 -17.29 37.22
N SER A 646 -22.99 -17.82 37.94
CA SER A 646 -22.82 -19.05 38.73
C SER A 646 -22.70 -20.25 37.80
N ARG A 647 -21.52 -20.87 37.75
CA ARG A 647 -21.23 -22.07 36.96
C ARG A 647 -20.43 -23.10 37.76
N SER A 648 -20.61 -24.37 37.43
CA SER A 648 -19.86 -25.50 38.00
C SER A 648 -18.65 -25.93 37.16
N GLU A 649 -18.56 -25.45 35.92
CA GLU A 649 -17.45 -25.72 34.99
C GLU A 649 -16.28 -24.73 35.19
N VAL A 650 -15.07 -25.17 34.83
CA VAL A 650 -13.86 -24.34 34.73
C VAL A 650 -13.61 -24.02 33.27
N ARG A 651 -13.66 -22.74 32.92
CA ARG A 651 -13.48 -22.26 31.54
C ARG A 651 -12.07 -21.76 31.28
N ILE A 652 -11.41 -22.39 30.32
CA ILE A 652 -10.11 -21.97 29.79
C ILE A 652 -10.38 -21.20 28.50
N ALA A 653 -9.88 -19.97 28.37
CA ALA A 653 -10.07 -19.17 27.16
C ALA A 653 -8.77 -18.96 26.39
N TYR A 654 -8.85 -19.18 25.07
CA TYR A 654 -7.81 -18.78 24.13
C TYR A 654 -8.34 -17.69 23.20
N LEU A 655 -7.76 -16.51 23.28
CA LEU A 655 -8.06 -15.39 22.38
C LEU A 655 -7.11 -15.46 21.20
N SER A 656 -7.42 -16.28 20.19
CA SER A 656 -6.51 -16.57 19.08
C SER A 656 -6.19 -15.31 18.28
N GLY A 657 -7.16 -14.42 18.09
CA GLY A 657 -7.03 -13.29 17.18
C GLY A 657 -7.21 -13.73 15.73
N SER A 658 -6.17 -13.59 14.90
CA SER A 658 -6.25 -13.85 13.45
C SER A 658 -5.94 -15.29 13.03
N TRP A 659 -6.15 -15.64 11.75
CA TRP A 659 -5.95 -16.98 11.16
C TRP A 659 -4.55 -17.59 11.33
N THR A 660 -3.54 -16.78 11.69
CA THR A 660 -2.13 -17.18 11.66
C THR A 660 -1.63 -17.89 12.91
N HIS A 661 -2.47 -18.22 13.89
CA HIS A 661 -2.01 -18.67 15.22
C HIS A 661 -2.06 -20.18 15.47
N HIS A 662 -2.28 -21.02 14.45
CA HIS A 662 -2.26 -22.49 14.61
C HIS A 662 -0.93 -23.01 15.19
N ARG A 663 0.20 -22.50 14.71
CA ARG A 663 1.53 -22.86 15.24
C ARG A 663 1.75 -22.40 16.69
N ASP A 664 1.14 -21.27 17.06
CA ASP A 664 1.20 -20.78 18.43
C ASP A 664 0.35 -21.67 19.35
N PHE A 665 -0.89 -22.00 18.96
CA PHE A 665 -1.77 -22.87 19.76
C PHE A 665 -1.18 -24.27 19.99
N ALA A 666 -0.47 -24.81 19.00
CA ALA A 666 0.22 -26.10 19.08
C ALA A 666 1.16 -26.23 20.30
N GLN A 667 1.67 -25.12 20.85
CA GLN A 667 2.51 -25.13 22.06
C GLN A 667 1.80 -25.71 23.29
N CYS A 668 0.46 -25.56 23.37
CA CYS A 668 -0.35 -25.97 24.53
C CYS A 668 -1.44 -27.01 24.21
N GLU A 669 -1.64 -27.32 22.93
CA GLU A 669 -2.71 -28.18 22.42
C GLU A 669 -2.74 -29.57 23.09
N GLN A 670 -1.61 -30.27 23.14
CA GLN A 670 -1.54 -31.61 23.73
C GLN A 670 -1.86 -31.59 25.24
N ALA A 671 -1.45 -30.54 25.93
CA ALA A 671 -1.74 -30.35 27.36
C ALA A 671 -3.25 -30.12 27.59
N LEU A 672 -3.87 -29.25 26.78
CA LEU A 672 -5.30 -28.96 26.87
C LEU A 672 -6.16 -30.20 26.63
N ARG A 673 -5.87 -30.99 25.57
CA ARG A 673 -6.58 -32.24 25.29
C ARG A 673 -6.45 -33.22 26.45
N THR A 674 -5.26 -33.34 27.03
CA THR A 674 -5.03 -34.19 28.21
C THR A 674 -5.84 -33.74 29.42
N ILE A 675 -5.91 -32.43 29.67
CA ILE A 675 -6.70 -31.85 30.77
C ILE A 675 -8.19 -32.05 30.55
N MET A 676 -8.70 -31.79 29.35
CA MET A 676 -10.11 -31.98 29.04
C MET A 676 -10.53 -33.45 29.10
N ALA A 677 -9.62 -34.39 28.81
CA ALA A 677 -9.87 -35.82 29.04
C ALA A 677 -9.94 -36.19 30.53
N ARG A 678 -9.08 -35.59 31.37
CA ARG A 678 -9.02 -35.86 32.82
C ARG A 678 -10.12 -35.17 33.63
N HIS A 679 -10.55 -33.99 33.19
CA HIS A 679 -11.49 -33.12 33.90
C HIS A 679 -12.74 -32.87 33.05
N PRO A 680 -13.83 -33.63 33.27
CA PRO A 680 -15.07 -33.48 32.50
C PRO A 680 -15.75 -32.12 32.68
N ASN A 681 -15.44 -31.40 33.77
CA ASN A 681 -15.95 -30.06 34.06
C ASN A 681 -15.14 -28.93 33.43
N VAL A 682 -14.14 -29.24 32.57
CA VAL A 682 -13.37 -28.23 31.85
C VAL A 682 -13.91 -28.01 30.45
N THR A 683 -14.04 -26.73 30.10
CA THR A 683 -14.52 -26.24 28.81
C THR A 683 -13.49 -25.29 28.19
N LEU A 684 -13.22 -25.44 26.89
CA LEU A 684 -12.34 -24.55 26.14
C LEU A 684 -13.17 -23.50 25.39
N MET A 685 -12.95 -22.23 25.68
CA MET A 685 -13.51 -21.11 24.95
C MET A 685 -12.52 -20.64 23.88
N ALA A 686 -12.79 -21.01 22.63
CA ALA A 686 -11.96 -20.67 21.49
C ALA A 686 -12.46 -19.35 20.88
N VAL A 687 -11.82 -18.23 21.20
CA VAL A 687 -12.23 -16.90 20.76
C VAL A 687 -11.50 -16.47 19.50
N GLY A 688 -12.25 -16.06 18.49
CA GLY A 688 -11.73 -15.69 17.17
C GLY A 688 -11.77 -16.87 16.21
N ARG A 689 -10.97 -16.80 15.14
CA ARG A 689 -10.89 -17.87 14.13
C ARG A 689 -9.76 -18.82 14.46
N ILE A 690 -10.12 -19.98 14.98
CA ILE A 690 -9.22 -21.12 15.13
C ILE A 690 -9.94 -22.37 14.63
N ASP A 691 -9.31 -23.05 13.69
CA ASP A 691 -9.63 -24.43 13.35
C ASP A 691 -8.76 -25.34 14.22
N LEU A 692 -9.41 -26.11 15.08
CA LEU A 692 -8.72 -27.02 16.00
C LEU A 692 -8.41 -28.36 15.33
N GLY A 693 -8.99 -28.67 14.16
CA GLY A 693 -8.79 -29.95 13.50
C GLY A 693 -9.59 -31.11 14.10
N PRO A 694 -9.63 -32.27 13.42
CA PRO A 694 -10.45 -33.43 13.77
C PRO A 694 -10.06 -34.08 15.11
N GLU A 695 -8.83 -33.88 15.57
CA GLU A 695 -8.38 -34.37 16.88
C GLU A 695 -9.12 -33.78 18.09
N TRP A 696 -9.93 -32.74 17.88
CA TRP A 696 -10.81 -32.15 18.90
C TRP A 696 -12.27 -32.61 18.82
N ASP A 697 -12.63 -33.48 17.87
CA ASP A 697 -14.01 -33.98 17.69
C ASP A 697 -14.55 -34.67 18.96
N GLU A 698 -13.68 -35.34 19.71
CA GLU A 698 -14.03 -35.97 21.00
C GLU A 698 -14.46 -34.96 22.08
N PHE A 699 -14.08 -33.69 21.93
CA PHE A 699 -14.38 -32.60 22.87
C PHE A 699 -15.37 -31.58 22.34
N LYS A 700 -15.98 -31.79 21.15
CA LYS A 700 -16.81 -30.80 20.45
C LYS A 700 -17.90 -30.15 21.33
N ASP A 701 -18.50 -30.92 22.24
CA ASP A 701 -19.58 -30.43 23.13
C ASP A 701 -19.06 -29.55 24.28
N ARG A 702 -17.73 -29.52 24.50
CA ARG A 702 -17.02 -28.74 25.52
C ARG A 702 -15.99 -27.76 24.92
N VAL A 703 -15.98 -27.62 23.59
CA VAL A 703 -15.28 -26.56 22.89
C VAL A 703 -16.33 -25.53 22.47
N ILE A 704 -16.30 -24.36 23.09
CA ILE A 704 -17.23 -23.27 22.80
C ILE A 704 -16.55 -22.31 21.82
N PRO A 705 -16.95 -22.29 20.53
CA PRO A 705 -16.47 -21.29 19.59
C PRO A 705 -17.09 -19.94 19.96
N VAL A 706 -16.24 -18.94 20.15
CA VAL A 706 -16.65 -17.56 20.42
C VAL A 706 -16.20 -16.72 19.23
N GLY A 707 -17.15 -16.11 18.53
CA GLY A 707 -16.86 -15.26 17.37
C GLY A 707 -16.03 -14.02 17.71
N PHE A 708 -15.60 -13.30 16.68
CA PHE A 708 -14.99 -11.98 16.86
C PHE A 708 -15.95 -11.02 17.59
N MET A 709 -15.38 -10.15 18.42
CA MET A 709 -16.09 -9.15 19.19
C MET A 709 -15.28 -7.85 19.26
N SER A 710 -15.93 -6.75 19.60
CA SER A 710 -15.23 -5.49 19.86
C SER A 710 -14.35 -5.60 21.12
N HIS A 711 -13.37 -4.72 21.23
CA HIS A 711 -12.50 -4.65 22.40
C HIS A 711 -13.27 -4.51 23.72
N GLN A 712 -14.34 -3.71 23.74
CA GLN A 712 -15.15 -3.48 24.94
C GLN A 712 -15.93 -4.73 25.36
N GLU A 713 -16.42 -5.50 24.39
CA GLU A 713 -17.08 -6.78 24.65
C GLU A 713 -16.07 -7.82 25.12
N MET A 714 -14.85 -7.79 24.61
CA MET A 714 -13.76 -8.65 25.07
C MET A 714 -13.43 -8.40 26.55
N LEU A 715 -13.44 -7.13 27.00
CA LEU A 715 -13.31 -6.84 28.43
C LEU A 715 -14.47 -7.45 29.24
N ALA A 716 -15.71 -7.35 28.76
CA ALA A 716 -16.85 -7.99 29.42
C ALA A 716 -16.75 -9.53 29.41
N PHE A 717 -16.20 -10.10 28.34
CA PHE A 717 -16.01 -11.54 28.16
C PHE A 717 -15.07 -12.15 29.20
N TYR A 718 -14.05 -11.45 29.70
CA TYR A 718 -13.17 -12.01 30.73
C TYR A 718 -13.88 -12.39 32.03
N ARG A 719 -15.09 -11.90 32.30
CA ARG A 719 -15.95 -12.36 33.42
C ARG A 719 -16.43 -13.80 33.24
N GLU A 720 -16.46 -14.27 31.99
CA GLU A 720 -16.83 -15.63 31.61
C GLU A 720 -15.65 -16.61 31.68
N VAL A 721 -14.45 -16.15 32.03
CA VAL A 721 -13.20 -16.91 31.95
C VAL A 721 -12.63 -17.19 33.34
N ASP A 722 -12.16 -18.41 33.57
CA ASP A 722 -11.51 -18.79 34.83
C ASP A 722 -9.98 -18.87 34.68
N ILE A 723 -9.49 -19.24 33.49
CA ILE A 723 -8.06 -19.32 33.13
C ILE A 723 -7.88 -18.78 31.71
N SER A 724 -6.93 -17.86 31.51
CA SER A 724 -6.54 -17.38 30.19
C SER A 724 -5.27 -18.09 29.71
N ILE A 725 -5.17 -18.40 28.42
CA ILE A 725 -3.92 -18.93 27.84
C ILE A 725 -3.34 -18.00 26.77
N ALA A 726 -2.02 -17.86 26.78
CA ALA A 726 -1.26 -17.07 25.83
C ALA A 726 -0.09 -17.87 25.23
N PRO A 727 -0.37 -18.90 24.42
CA PRO A 727 0.66 -19.68 23.75
C PRO A 727 1.30 -18.90 22.57
N LEU A 728 2.61 -19.03 22.42
CA LEU A 728 3.48 -18.44 21.41
C LEU A 728 4.73 -19.31 21.23
N GLU A 729 5.25 -19.43 20.00
CA GLU A 729 6.51 -20.17 19.75
C GLU A 729 7.71 -19.53 20.49
N VAL A 730 8.29 -20.25 21.47
CA VAL A 730 9.49 -19.79 22.19
C VAL A 730 10.72 -19.90 21.30
N GLY A 731 11.57 -18.87 21.30
CA GLY A 731 12.77 -18.75 20.46
C GLY A 731 12.51 -18.22 19.06
N ASN A 732 11.26 -18.02 18.66
CA ASN A 732 10.90 -17.33 17.41
C ASN A 732 10.95 -15.81 17.61
N PRO A 733 11.88 -15.06 16.98
CA PRO A 733 12.02 -13.61 17.18
C PRO A 733 10.73 -12.81 16.97
N TYR A 734 9.84 -13.25 16.08
CA TYR A 734 8.55 -12.59 15.89
C TYR A 734 7.67 -12.70 17.15
N CYS A 735 7.64 -13.88 17.76
CA CYS A 735 6.87 -14.19 18.95
C CYS A 735 7.51 -13.61 20.22
N GLU A 736 8.84 -13.59 20.29
CA GLU A 736 9.60 -12.93 21.36
C GLU A 736 9.30 -11.42 21.46
N ALA A 737 8.99 -10.78 20.32
CA ALA A 737 8.62 -9.38 20.25
C ALA A 737 7.16 -9.08 20.61
N LYS A 738 6.27 -10.09 20.66
CA LYS A 738 4.82 -9.88 20.86
C LYS A 738 4.53 -9.29 22.24
N SER A 739 3.58 -8.36 22.29
CA SER A 739 3.21 -7.66 23.53
C SER A 739 2.36 -8.50 24.49
N GLN A 740 2.27 -8.02 25.73
CA GLN A 740 1.71 -8.76 26.87
C GLN A 740 0.19 -8.65 27.05
N LEU A 741 -0.54 -8.19 26.01
CA LEU A 741 -1.98 -7.87 26.05
C LEU A 741 -2.81 -8.98 26.71
N LYS A 742 -2.69 -10.21 26.20
CA LYS A 742 -3.48 -11.37 26.66
C LYS A 742 -3.31 -11.68 28.15
N VAL A 743 -2.17 -11.30 28.74
CA VAL A 743 -1.86 -11.53 30.14
C VAL A 743 -2.44 -10.42 31.00
N PHE A 744 -2.12 -9.15 30.72
CA PHE A 744 -2.54 -8.07 31.61
C PHE A 744 -4.02 -7.73 31.48
N GLU A 745 -4.67 -8.03 30.35
CA GLU A 745 -6.11 -7.80 30.20
C GLU A 745 -6.92 -8.85 30.95
N ALA A 746 -6.50 -10.12 30.92
CA ALA A 746 -7.04 -11.16 31.81
C ALA A 746 -6.77 -10.80 33.28
N GLY A 747 -5.56 -10.35 33.59
CA GLY A 747 -5.18 -9.85 34.91
C GLY A 747 -6.07 -8.69 35.39
N LEU A 748 -6.46 -7.76 34.51
CA LEU A 748 -7.38 -6.67 34.83
C LEU A 748 -8.75 -7.15 35.32
N PHE A 749 -9.13 -8.41 35.07
CA PHE A 749 -10.35 -9.05 35.60
C PHE A 749 -10.07 -10.06 36.71
N GLY A 750 -8.81 -10.19 37.16
CA GLY A 750 -8.40 -11.17 38.15
C GLY A 750 -8.36 -12.60 37.62
N VAL A 751 -8.24 -12.77 36.30
CA VAL A 751 -8.12 -14.08 35.64
C VAL A 751 -6.63 -14.42 35.52
N PRO A 752 -6.16 -15.54 36.11
CA PRO A 752 -4.76 -15.97 35.96
C PRO A 752 -4.48 -16.46 34.53
N SER A 753 -3.25 -16.23 34.07
CA SER A 753 -2.79 -16.69 32.76
C SER A 753 -1.75 -17.81 32.86
N VAL A 754 -1.82 -18.77 31.94
CA VAL A 754 -0.68 -19.62 31.57
C VAL A 754 -0.18 -19.17 30.21
N ALA A 755 1.07 -18.71 30.13
CA ALA A 755 1.66 -18.11 28.95
C ALA A 755 2.95 -18.82 28.55
N SER A 756 3.34 -18.69 27.28
CA SER A 756 4.65 -19.15 26.85
C SER A 756 5.77 -18.37 27.55
N ALA A 757 6.92 -18.99 27.78
CA ALA A 757 8.07 -18.32 28.35
C ALA A 757 8.84 -17.46 27.31
N THR A 758 8.14 -16.61 26.55
CA THR A 758 8.77 -15.61 25.67
C THR A 758 9.35 -14.47 26.51
N HIS A 759 10.25 -13.67 25.91
CA HIS A 759 10.93 -12.54 26.51
C HIS A 759 9.92 -11.57 27.14
N SER A 760 8.93 -11.12 26.36
CA SER A 760 7.91 -10.19 26.81
C SER A 760 7.03 -10.76 27.94
N PHE A 761 6.69 -12.05 27.92
CA PHE A 761 5.89 -12.66 28.98
C PHE A 761 6.69 -12.92 30.26
N ARG A 762 8.01 -13.18 30.18
CA ARG A 762 8.89 -13.24 31.35
C ARG A 762 8.98 -11.91 32.09
N GLU A 763 8.85 -10.79 31.38
CA GLU A 763 8.80 -9.47 32.01
C GLU A 763 7.43 -9.22 32.70
N ALA A 764 6.35 -9.69 32.10
CA ALA A 764 4.99 -9.47 32.61
C ALA A 764 4.54 -10.46 33.68
N VAL A 765 5.15 -11.63 33.81
CA VAL A 765 4.71 -12.69 34.73
C VAL A 765 5.86 -13.15 35.61
N THR A 766 5.62 -13.22 36.92
CA THR A 766 6.45 -13.97 37.86
C THR A 766 5.85 -15.36 38.06
N ASP A 767 6.54 -16.36 37.50
CA ASP A 767 6.05 -17.74 37.45
C ASP A 767 5.61 -18.28 38.82
N GLY A 768 4.40 -18.85 38.86
CA GLY A 768 3.76 -19.39 40.07
C GLY A 768 3.20 -18.35 41.04
N VAL A 769 3.45 -17.05 40.82
CA VAL A 769 2.98 -15.97 41.69
C VAL A 769 1.73 -15.31 41.09
N ASP A 770 1.87 -14.59 39.98
CA ASP A 770 0.81 -13.81 39.33
C ASP A 770 0.46 -14.33 37.92
N GLY A 771 0.99 -15.50 37.59
CA GLY A 771 0.67 -16.28 36.40
C GLY A 771 1.61 -17.48 36.33
N PHE A 772 1.54 -18.24 35.24
CA PHE A 772 2.45 -19.35 34.99
C PHE A 772 3.10 -19.22 33.62
N LEU A 773 4.38 -19.59 33.55
CA LEU A 773 5.15 -19.63 32.31
C LEU A 773 5.46 -21.09 31.94
N ALA A 774 5.34 -21.40 30.65
CA ALA A 774 5.64 -22.73 30.12
C ALA A 774 6.45 -22.65 28.83
N THR A 775 7.40 -23.57 28.66
CA THR A 775 8.26 -23.73 27.48
C THR A 775 8.01 -25.07 26.80
N THR A 776 7.60 -26.09 27.57
CA THR A 776 7.39 -27.47 27.09
C THR A 776 5.93 -27.92 27.27
N PRO A 777 5.44 -28.89 26.47
CA PRO A 777 4.11 -29.46 26.65
C PRO A 777 3.87 -30.01 28.07
N GLU A 778 4.89 -30.57 28.71
CA GLU A 778 4.84 -31.08 30.07
C GLU A 778 4.62 -29.97 31.11
N GLU A 779 5.32 -28.84 30.95
CA GLU A 779 5.11 -27.65 31.79
C GLU A 779 3.70 -27.08 31.56
N TRP A 780 3.24 -26.97 30.31
CA TRP A 780 1.87 -26.55 30.01
C TRP A 780 0.84 -27.42 30.73
N LEU A 781 0.99 -28.74 30.68
CA LEU A 781 0.13 -29.68 31.37
C LEU A 781 0.17 -29.48 32.88
N GLU A 782 1.37 -29.45 33.47
CA GLU A 782 1.54 -29.27 34.92
C GLU A 782 0.89 -27.97 35.42
N ARG A 783 1.11 -26.84 34.73
CA ARG A 783 0.65 -25.54 35.20
C ARG A 783 -0.86 -25.35 35.01
N LEU A 784 -1.42 -25.80 33.90
CA LEU A 784 -2.87 -25.78 33.69
C LEU A 784 -3.58 -26.74 34.65
N GLU A 785 -3.05 -27.94 34.88
CA GLU A 785 -3.62 -28.92 35.83
C GLU A 785 -3.72 -28.34 37.25
N ARG A 786 -2.68 -27.64 37.71
CA ARG A 786 -2.68 -26.96 39.03
C ARG A 786 -3.79 -25.93 39.15
N LEU A 787 -3.98 -25.08 38.12
CA LEU A 787 -5.02 -24.06 38.12
C LEU A 787 -6.43 -24.66 37.98
N VAL A 788 -6.59 -25.79 37.29
CA VAL A 788 -7.87 -26.48 37.15
C VAL A 788 -8.27 -27.15 38.47
N ALA A 789 -7.34 -27.87 39.10
CA ALA A 789 -7.60 -28.65 40.31
C ALA A 789 -7.76 -27.80 41.59
N ASP A 790 -7.09 -26.65 41.69
CA ASP A 790 -7.08 -25.82 42.90
C ASP A 790 -7.71 -24.44 42.66
N GLY A 791 -8.98 -24.29 43.08
CA GLY A 791 -9.73 -23.05 42.97
C GLY A 791 -9.20 -21.92 43.88
N GLU A 792 -8.61 -22.25 45.03
CA GLU A 792 -8.04 -21.24 45.94
C GLU A 792 -6.74 -20.67 45.36
N LEU A 793 -5.88 -21.54 44.82
CA LEU A 793 -4.69 -21.14 44.08
C LEU A 793 -5.08 -20.28 42.87
N ARG A 794 -6.05 -20.73 42.07
CA ARG A 794 -6.54 -19.98 40.90
C ARG A 794 -6.98 -18.57 41.27
N ALA A 795 -7.79 -18.42 42.32
CA ALA A 795 -8.22 -17.12 42.82
C ALA A 795 -7.05 -16.28 43.38
N ALA A 796 -6.09 -16.89 44.08
CA ALA A 796 -4.94 -16.20 44.65
C ALA A 796 -3.97 -15.68 43.57
N VAL A 797 -3.69 -16.49 42.54
CA VAL A 797 -2.88 -16.08 41.38
C VAL A 797 -3.60 -14.98 40.62
N GLY A 798 -4.91 -15.13 40.39
CA GLY A 798 -5.75 -14.12 39.74
C GLY A 798 -5.72 -12.76 40.44
N ARG A 799 -5.83 -12.72 41.77
CA ARG A 799 -5.70 -11.47 42.55
C ARG A 799 -4.34 -10.79 42.34
N ARG A 800 -3.25 -11.55 42.36
CA ARG A 800 -1.90 -11.00 42.14
C ARG A 800 -1.68 -10.58 40.68
N ALA A 801 -2.26 -11.29 39.71
CA ALA A 801 -2.29 -10.89 38.31
C ALA A 801 -2.95 -9.52 38.14
N ARG A 802 -4.05 -9.27 38.86
CA ARG A 802 -4.73 -7.96 38.90
C ARG A 802 -3.87 -6.87 39.50
N GLU A 803 -3.24 -7.12 40.64
CA GLU A 803 -2.31 -6.16 41.27
C GLU A 803 -1.17 -5.80 40.31
N ARG A 804 -0.61 -6.78 39.60
CA ARG A 804 0.40 -6.53 38.57
C ARG A 804 -0.14 -5.72 37.39
N ALA A 805 -1.32 -6.05 36.87
CA ALA A 805 -1.96 -5.31 35.78
C ALA A 805 -2.13 -3.82 36.15
N LEU A 806 -2.65 -3.52 37.34
CA LEU A 806 -2.87 -2.15 37.84
C LEU A 806 -1.58 -1.38 38.12
N THR A 807 -0.48 -2.07 38.41
CA THR A 807 0.81 -1.42 38.72
C THR A 807 1.68 -1.20 37.47
N GLN A 808 1.74 -2.16 36.56
CA GLN A 808 2.67 -2.14 35.42
C GLN A 808 2.03 -1.76 34.08
N PHE A 809 0.70 -1.88 33.94
CA PHE A 809 0.00 -1.70 32.65
C PHE A 809 -1.12 -0.65 32.71
N SER A 810 -1.14 0.18 33.75
CA SER A 810 -2.11 1.26 33.94
C SER A 810 -1.72 2.57 33.28
N GLU A 811 -2.62 3.55 33.32
CA GLU A 811 -2.34 4.93 32.88
C GLU A 811 -1.12 5.51 33.62
N THR A 812 -0.91 5.17 34.89
CA THR A 812 0.26 5.60 35.66
C THR A 812 1.56 5.08 35.07
N ALA A 813 1.60 3.79 34.68
CA ALA A 813 2.76 3.20 34.02
C ALA A 813 3.03 3.88 32.66
N LEU A 814 1.97 4.19 31.90
CA LEU A 814 2.11 4.91 30.64
C LEU A 814 2.68 6.31 30.84
N LYS A 815 2.19 7.08 31.83
CA LYS A 815 2.70 8.40 32.19
C LYS A 815 4.21 8.35 32.49
N GLN A 816 4.66 7.33 33.22
CA GLN A 816 6.09 7.12 33.49
C GLN A 816 6.87 6.82 32.21
N ALA A 817 6.35 5.91 31.37
CA ALA A 817 7.01 5.50 30.12
C ALA A 817 7.18 6.65 29.11
N ILE A 818 6.27 7.62 29.09
CA ILE A 818 6.29 8.75 28.14
C ILE A 818 6.89 10.03 28.72
N THR A 819 7.30 10.01 29.98
CA THR A 819 7.94 11.16 30.62
C THR A 819 9.21 11.54 29.86
N GLY A 820 9.29 12.82 29.44
CA GLY A 820 10.41 13.36 28.66
C GLY A 820 10.46 12.91 27.19
N LEU A 821 9.47 12.13 26.71
CA LEU A 821 9.44 11.66 25.32
C LEU A 821 8.93 12.74 24.35
N PHE A 822 7.92 13.52 24.76
CA PHE A 822 7.26 14.51 23.91
C PHE A 822 7.57 15.95 24.35
N PRO A 823 7.79 16.88 23.41
CA PRO A 823 7.97 18.29 23.73
C PRO A 823 6.64 18.92 24.19
N LYS A 824 6.64 19.58 25.35
CA LYS A 824 5.50 20.37 25.84
C LYS A 824 5.79 21.87 25.71
N ALA A 825 4.78 22.68 25.41
CA ALA A 825 4.93 24.14 25.45
C ALA A 825 5.35 24.57 26.87
N ALA A 826 6.48 25.27 27.00
CA ALA A 826 6.69 26.10 28.18
C ALA A 826 5.80 27.35 28.09
N ALA A 827 5.46 27.95 29.23
CA ALA A 827 4.76 29.23 29.30
C ALA A 827 5.46 30.29 28.42
N PRO A 828 4.75 31.34 27.95
CA PRO A 828 5.16 32.22 26.85
C PRO A 828 6.55 32.89 26.95
N ASP A 829 7.22 32.84 28.11
CA ASP A 829 8.50 33.51 28.35
C ASP A 829 9.74 32.58 28.38
N ALA A 830 9.59 31.27 28.19
CA ALA A 830 10.74 30.36 28.13
C ALA A 830 11.26 30.20 26.69
N VAL A 831 11.64 31.32 26.08
CA VAL A 831 12.53 31.32 24.92
C VAL A 831 13.91 30.94 25.45
N ASN A 832 14.44 29.77 25.03
CA ASN A 832 15.76 29.19 25.40
C ASN A 832 15.78 28.06 26.44
N ALA A 833 14.74 27.22 26.53
CA ALA A 833 14.95 25.86 27.04
C ALA A 833 15.53 24.98 25.90
N VAL A 834 16.77 24.54 26.09
CA VAL A 834 17.52 23.65 25.20
C VAL A 834 16.68 22.45 24.79
N ILE A 835 16.38 22.34 23.49
CA ILE A 835 15.80 21.14 22.87
C ILE A 835 16.87 20.03 23.00
N PRO A 836 16.61 18.90 23.69
CA PRO A 836 17.54 17.79 23.71
C PRO A 836 17.85 17.35 22.28
N ALA A 837 19.13 17.10 22.01
CA ALA A 837 19.71 17.00 20.69
C ALA A 837 18.94 16.12 19.70
N ARG A 838 18.58 16.76 18.57
CA ARG A 838 18.54 16.24 17.20
C ARG A 838 18.25 14.75 17.07
N PHE A 839 16.97 14.46 16.97
CA PHE A 839 16.62 13.32 16.16
C PHE A 839 16.65 13.72 14.68
N GLY A 840 17.28 12.86 13.92
CA GLY A 840 17.52 12.85 12.48
C GLY A 840 18.08 11.46 12.19
N LEU A 841 18.38 11.12 10.93
CA LEU A 841 19.29 10.01 10.60
C LEU A 841 20.43 10.05 11.63
N PRO A 842 20.58 9.03 12.53
CA PRO A 842 21.37 9.11 13.75
C PRO A 842 22.70 9.76 13.44
N LEU A 843 22.89 11.02 13.83
CA LEU A 843 24.14 11.68 13.52
C LEU A 843 25.15 11.02 14.45
N ASN A 844 26.20 10.40 13.92
CA ASN A 844 27.38 10.24 14.77
C ASN A 844 27.74 11.65 15.27
N GLU A 845 27.95 11.79 16.58
CA GLU A 845 28.26 13.09 17.17
C GLU A 845 29.48 13.73 16.50
N ARG A 846 30.40 12.88 16.02
CA ARG A 846 31.56 13.25 15.24
C ARG A 846 31.21 13.62 13.80
N LYS A 847 31.19 14.93 13.52
CA LYS A 847 31.07 15.46 12.16
C LYS A 847 32.43 15.44 11.44
N MET A 848 32.48 14.78 10.29
CA MET A 848 33.66 14.73 9.42
C MET A 848 33.59 15.79 8.32
N ARG A 849 34.76 16.27 7.89
CA ARG A 849 34.96 16.93 6.61
C ARG A 849 35.49 15.89 5.62
N ILE A 850 34.73 15.62 4.57
CA ILE A 850 34.99 14.55 3.61
C ILE A 850 35.14 15.15 2.22
N VAL A 851 36.24 14.84 1.54
CA VAL A 851 36.51 15.32 0.18
C VAL A 851 36.61 14.13 -0.77
N TRP A 852 35.84 14.15 -1.85
CA TRP A 852 35.85 13.16 -2.92
C TRP A 852 36.53 13.71 -4.16
N VAL A 853 37.64 13.09 -4.61
CA VAL A 853 38.30 13.45 -5.86
C VAL A 853 37.80 12.53 -6.98
N VAL A 854 37.12 13.11 -7.96
CA VAL A 854 36.44 12.41 -9.05
C VAL A 854 36.95 12.84 -10.43
N PRO A 855 36.89 11.97 -11.45
CA PRO A 855 37.04 12.38 -12.84
C PRO A 855 35.83 13.25 -13.28
N ASP A 856 35.85 13.74 -14.52
CA ASP A 856 34.75 14.55 -15.05
C ASP A 856 33.40 13.80 -14.99
N ILE A 857 32.32 14.50 -14.65
CA ILE A 857 31.01 13.90 -14.33
C ILE A 857 30.10 13.96 -15.56
N HIS A 858 29.61 12.79 -15.99
CA HIS A 858 28.75 12.64 -17.16
C HIS A 858 27.43 11.98 -16.77
N ALA A 859 26.30 12.46 -17.32
CA ALA A 859 24.99 11.86 -17.10
C ALA A 859 24.98 10.38 -17.52
N GLY A 860 24.25 9.53 -16.79
CA GLY A 860 24.10 8.10 -17.08
C GLY A 860 25.25 7.18 -16.62
N SER A 861 26.29 7.72 -15.97
CA SER A 861 27.41 6.90 -15.47
C SER A 861 27.08 6.16 -14.16
N GLY A 862 27.00 4.83 -14.21
CA GLY A 862 26.68 3.98 -13.05
C GLY A 862 27.71 4.06 -11.91
N GLY A 863 29.01 4.09 -12.23
CA GLY A 863 30.07 4.23 -11.23
C GLY A 863 30.07 5.61 -10.56
N GLN A 864 29.71 6.67 -11.28
CA GLN A 864 29.59 8.01 -10.70
C GLN A 864 28.32 8.13 -9.85
N ARG A 865 27.21 7.51 -10.26
CA ARG A 865 26.00 7.42 -9.43
C ARG A 865 26.31 6.83 -8.06
N ASN A 866 27.11 5.78 -8.00
CA ASN A 866 27.49 5.15 -6.73
C ASN A 866 28.32 6.10 -5.84
N ILE A 867 29.30 6.82 -6.39
CA ILE A 867 30.07 7.82 -5.61
C ILE A 867 29.14 8.95 -5.10
N LEU A 868 28.29 9.48 -5.97
CA LEU A 868 27.39 10.60 -5.66
C LEU A 868 26.31 10.20 -4.64
N ARG A 869 25.88 8.93 -4.62
CA ARG A 869 25.02 8.37 -3.56
C ARG A 869 25.67 8.53 -2.19
N PHE A 870 26.91 8.09 -2.04
CA PHE A 870 27.63 8.21 -0.76
C PHE A 870 27.85 9.67 -0.38
N ALA A 871 28.25 10.52 -1.34
CA ALA A 871 28.41 11.95 -1.10
C ALA A 871 27.10 12.61 -0.61
N TYR A 872 25.97 12.28 -1.23
CA TYR A 872 24.64 12.75 -0.83
C TYR A 872 24.28 12.32 0.59
N TYR A 873 24.28 11.02 0.88
CA TYR A 873 23.85 10.53 2.20
C TYR A 873 24.82 10.93 3.31
N LEU A 874 26.14 10.97 3.09
CA LEU A 874 27.07 11.50 4.09
C LEU A 874 26.78 12.98 4.42
N THR A 875 26.30 13.75 3.44
CA THR A 875 25.83 15.14 3.68
C THR A 875 24.55 15.15 4.51
N THR A 876 23.59 14.26 4.24
CA THR A 876 22.35 14.16 5.02
C THR A 876 22.58 13.61 6.43
N PHE A 877 23.66 12.85 6.64
CA PHE A 877 24.16 12.42 7.95
C PHE A 877 24.95 13.53 8.66
N GLY A 878 24.91 14.77 8.15
CA GLY A 878 25.44 15.96 8.83
C GLY A 878 26.95 16.17 8.70
N HIS A 879 27.64 15.39 7.85
CA HIS A 879 29.03 15.65 7.50
C HIS A 879 29.15 16.78 6.48
N THR A 880 30.30 17.44 6.46
CA THR A 880 30.62 18.42 5.42
C THR A 880 31.30 17.69 4.27
N VAL A 881 30.61 17.59 3.13
CA VAL A 881 31.11 16.85 1.96
C VAL A 881 31.42 17.80 0.81
N SER A 882 32.57 17.61 0.17
CA SER A 882 33.00 18.35 -1.01
C SER A 882 33.42 17.40 -2.13
N ILE A 883 33.14 17.79 -3.37
CA ILE A 883 33.54 17.07 -4.59
C ILE A 883 34.57 17.92 -5.34
N VAL A 884 35.71 17.31 -5.66
CA VAL A 884 36.81 17.91 -6.42
C VAL A 884 36.96 17.19 -7.75
N VAL A 885 36.73 17.89 -8.85
CA VAL A 885 36.76 17.33 -10.21
C VAL A 885 38.15 17.52 -10.82
N LYS A 886 38.84 16.42 -11.16
CA LYS A 886 40.23 16.43 -11.65
C LYS A 886 40.37 17.09 -13.03
N ASP A 887 39.55 16.69 -14.01
CA ASP A 887 39.69 17.05 -15.43
C ASP A 887 38.38 17.66 -15.96
N SER A 888 37.88 18.72 -15.32
CA SER A 888 36.53 19.23 -15.64
C SER A 888 36.46 19.82 -17.05
N SER A 889 35.53 19.32 -17.88
CA SER A 889 35.14 19.97 -19.15
C SER A 889 34.33 21.25 -18.96
N ARG A 890 33.87 21.53 -17.73
CA ARG A 890 32.88 22.58 -17.43
C ARG A 890 33.14 23.34 -16.11
N PRO A 891 32.56 24.54 -15.92
CA PRO A 891 32.60 25.24 -14.64
C PRO A 891 31.95 24.43 -13.51
N ALA A 892 32.49 24.55 -12.28
CA ALA A 892 32.01 23.77 -11.14
C ALA A 892 30.51 23.95 -10.82
N VAL A 893 29.96 25.14 -11.08
CA VAL A 893 28.52 25.45 -10.91
C VAL A 893 27.66 24.61 -11.87
N GLU A 894 28.11 24.39 -13.10
CA GLU A 894 27.40 23.55 -14.07
C GLU A 894 27.52 22.08 -13.71
N THR A 895 28.68 21.63 -13.24
CA THR A 895 28.82 20.27 -12.70
C THR A 895 27.88 20.05 -11.51
N HIS A 896 27.76 21.05 -10.62
CA HIS A 896 26.85 20.97 -9.47
C HIS A 896 25.38 20.91 -9.90
N ARG A 897 25.00 21.71 -10.91
CA ARG A 897 23.65 21.63 -11.52
C ARG A 897 23.39 20.24 -12.11
N LEU A 898 24.32 19.71 -12.90
CA LEU A 898 24.22 18.38 -13.49
C LEU A 898 24.05 17.27 -12.44
N ILE A 899 24.79 17.34 -11.33
CA ILE A 899 24.62 16.39 -10.22
C ILE A 899 23.19 16.43 -9.67
N ASN A 900 22.66 17.63 -9.43
CA ASN A 900 21.32 17.80 -8.87
C ASN A 900 20.20 17.44 -9.86
N GLU A 901 20.43 17.63 -11.16
CA GLU A 901 19.47 17.31 -12.22
C GLU A 901 19.41 15.81 -12.53
N HIS A 902 20.56 15.13 -12.58
CA HIS A 902 20.65 13.77 -13.12
C HIS A 902 20.99 12.69 -12.08
N PHE A 903 21.41 13.06 -10.87
CA PHE A 903 21.85 12.09 -9.85
C PHE A 903 21.10 12.21 -8.53
N TYR A 904 21.59 13.05 -7.61
CA TYR A 904 21.07 13.22 -6.25
C TYR A 904 21.05 14.71 -5.90
N PRO A 905 20.11 15.17 -5.05
CA PRO A 905 20.02 16.57 -4.63
C PRO A 905 21.15 16.95 -3.64
N PHE A 906 22.39 16.93 -4.15
CA PHE A 906 23.62 17.10 -3.40
C PHE A 906 23.82 18.56 -2.94
N LYS A 907 23.81 18.77 -1.62
CA LYS A 907 23.97 20.08 -0.99
C LYS A 907 25.42 20.45 -0.64
N GLY A 908 26.38 19.54 -0.84
CA GLY A 908 27.79 19.82 -0.62
C GLY A 908 28.40 20.71 -1.70
N SER A 909 29.67 21.10 -1.51
CA SER A 909 30.36 21.96 -2.48
C SER A 909 30.97 21.14 -3.63
N VAL A 910 30.99 21.74 -4.82
CA VAL A 910 31.65 21.17 -6.01
C VAL A 910 32.70 22.18 -6.48
N GLN A 911 33.91 21.72 -6.76
CA GLN A 911 34.98 22.56 -7.27
C GLN A 911 35.84 21.82 -8.31
N ASN A 912 36.39 22.58 -9.26
CA ASN A 912 37.39 22.06 -10.17
C ASN A 912 38.75 22.05 -9.47
N TYR A 913 39.54 21.00 -9.67
CA TYR A 913 40.86 20.90 -9.08
C TYR A 913 41.77 22.02 -9.60
N ASN A 914 42.31 22.81 -8.68
CA ASN A 914 43.13 23.99 -8.98
C ASN A 914 44.58 23.87 -8.49
N GLY A 915 45.01 22.66 -8.10
CA GLY A 915 46.33 22.40 -7.53
C GLY A 915 46.39 22.41 -5.99
N SER A 916 45.32 22.80 -5.30
CA SER A 916 45.23 22.82 -3.83
C SER A 916 44.11 21.90 -3.30
N MET A 917 44.20 21.53 -2.01
CA MET A 917 43.20 20.71 -1.33
C MET A 917 42.88 21.29 0.05
N PRO A 918 41.59 21.45 0.43
CA PRO A 918 41.22 21.96 1.75
C PRO A 918 41.54 20.93 2.86
N PRO A 919 41.85 21.38 4.09
CA PRO A 919 41.99 20.48 5.23
C PRO A 919 40.70 19.70 5.48
N CYS A 920 40.81 18.38 5.60
CA CYS A 920 39.69 17.47 5.77
C CYS A 920 40.05 16.34 6.75
N ASP A 921 39.04 15.60 7.19
CA ASP A 921 39.26 14.39 7.99
C ASP A 921 39.51 13.19 7.08
N VAL A 922 38.76 13.11 5.97
CA VAL A 922 38.85 12.01 5.01
C VAL A 922 38.97 12.55 3.58
N LEU A 923 39.94 12.05 2.81
CA LEU A 923 40.16 12.37 1.40
C LEU A 923 40.09 11.12 0.53
N PHE A 924 39.13 11.04 -0.38
CA PHE A 924 38.88 9.88 -1.25
C PHE A 924 39.42 10.06 -2.66
N ALA A 925 40.16 9.07 -3.15
CA ALA A 925 40.29 8.76 -4.57
C ALA A 925 39.13 7.85 -5.01
N THR A 926 38.77 7.87 -6.29
CA THR A 926 37.57 7.16 -6.81
C THR A 926 37.76 6.46 -8.16
N HIS A 927 38.79 6.87 -8.90
CA HIS A 927 39.24 6.27 -10.15
C HIS A 927 40.77 6.30 -10.12
N TRP A 928 41.44 5.39 -10.81
CA TRP A 928 42.89 5.24 -10.75
C TRP A 928 43.62 6.53 -11.12
N THR A 929 43.04 7.33 -12.03
CA THR A 929 43.60 8.64 -12.42
C THR A 929 43.51 9.71 -11.32
N THR A 930 42.67 9.54 -10.29
CA THR A 930 42.54 10.50 -9.19
C THR A 930 43.45 10.19 -8.00
N VAL A 931 44.04 9.00 -7.96
CA VAL A 931 44.89 8.54 -6.84
C VAL A 931 46.12 9.43 -6.66
N GLU A 932 46.77 9.85 -7.75
CA GLU A 932 47.96 10.70 -7.65
C GLU A 932 47.67 12.05 -6.98
N ILE A 933 46.49 12.63 -7.20
CA ILE A 933 46.06 13.88 -6.54
C ILE A 933 45.92 13.65 -5.03
N VAL A 934 45.30 12.53 -4.64
CA VAL A 934 45.10 12.19 -3.22
C VAL A 934 46.42 11.90 -2.53
N VAL A 935 47.33 11.17 -3.18
CA VAL A 935 48.67 10.91 -2.66
C VAL A 935 49.47 12.20 -2.48
N ARG A 936 49.43 13.10 -3.47
CA ARG A 936 50.10 14.42 -3.38
C ARG A 936 49.58 15.26 -2.22
N HIS A 937 48.29 15.19 -1.93
CA HIS A 937 47.62 16.00 -0.89
C HIS A 937 47.29 15.22 0.38
N ARG A 938 47.91 14.05 0.61
CA ARG A 938 47.63 13.19 1.78
C ARG A 938 47.77 13.93 3.11
N ALA A 939 48.66 14.91 3.20
CA ALA A 939 48.89 15.70 4.40
C ALA A 939 47.73 16.66 4.74
N ALA A 940 46.83 16.93 3.79
CA ALA A 940 45.62 17.71 4.03
C ALA A 940 44.50 16.91 4.72
N ALA A 941 44.67 15.59 4.87
CA ALA A 941 43.68 14.69 5.46
C ALA A 941 44.24 13.94 6.68
N LYS A 942 43.39 13.63 7.67
CA LYS A 942 43.75 12.63 8.70
C LYS A 942 43.87 11.23 8.09
N GLN A 943 42.95 10.88 7.19
CA GLN A 943 42.93 9.61 6.49
C GLN A 943 42.76 9.83 4.97
N ALA A 944 43.73 9.35 4.19
CA ALA A 944 43.60 9.25 2.74
C ALA A 944 43.07 7.85 2.37
N CYS A 945 42.04 7.82 1.52
CA CYS A 945 41.28 6.62 1.16
C CYS A 945 41.23 6.43 -0.36
N TYR A 946 41.00 5.19 -0.79
CA TYR A 946 40.64 4.87 -2.18
C TYR A 946 39.33 4.09 -2.20
N PHE A 947 38.30 4.70 -2.80
CA PHE A 947 37.01 4.07 -3.06
C PHE A 947 37.07 3.24 -4.35
N VAL A 948 37.40 1.95 -4.22
CA VAL A 948 37.65 1.05 -5.35
C VAL A 948 36.35 0.38 -5.79
N GLN A 949 35.88 0.73 -6.97
CA GLN A 949 34.61 0.22 -7.49
C GLN A 949 34.77 -1.08 -8.28
N ASP A 950 35.94 -1.33 -8.84
CA ASP A 950 36.21 -2.47 -9.71
C ASP A 950 37.73 -2.72 -9.76
N PHE A 951 38.14 -3.83 -10.38
CA PHE A 951 39.54 -4.05 -10.72
C PHE A 951 39.91 -3.25 -11.99
N GLU A 952 40.19 -1.96 -11.80
CA GLU A 952 40.42 -0.97 -12.86
C GLU A 952 41.54 -1.33 -13.86
N PRO A 953 42.65 -2.01 -13.49
CA PRO A 953 43.63 -2.46 -14.47
C PRO A 953 43.01 -3.35 -15.55
N GLY A 954 41.99 -4.14 -15.20
CA GLY A 954 41.29 -5.02 -16.13
C GLY A 954 40.42 -4.30 -17.17
N PHE A 955 40.36 -2.96 -17.16
CA PHE A 955 39.60 -2.20 -18.18
C PHE A 955 40.33 -2.08 -19.51
N VAL A 956 41.65 -2.31 -19.52
CA VAL A 956 42.51 -2.17 -20.69
C VAL A 956 43.41 -3.40 -20.84
N PRO A 957 43.90 -3.68 -22.07
CA PRO A 957 44.91 -4.71 -22.27
C PRO A 957 46.19 -4.44 -21.48
N LEU A 958 46.96 -5.50 -21.20
CA LEU A 958 48.27 -5.39 -20.56
C LEU A 958 49.17 -4.41 -21.34
N GLY A 959 49.53 -3.31 -20.68
CA GLY A 959 50.28 -2.21 -21.27
C GLY A 959 50.52 -1.10 -20.24
N SER A 960 50.93 0.09 -20.71
CA SER A 960 51.28 1.21 -19.83
C SER A 960 50.12 1.62 -18.91
N GLU A 961 48.91 1.75 -19.45
CA GLU A 961 47.73 2.13 -18.66
C GLU A 961 47.37 1.08 -17.60
N TYR A 962 47.45 -0.21 -17.94
CA TYR A 962 47.29 -1.30 -16.99
C TYR A 962 48.27 -1.15 -15.82
N LEU A 963 49.55 -1.00 -16.12
CA LEU A 963 50.60 -0.86 -15.09
C LEU A 963 50.40 0.39 -14.24
N MET A 964 49.97 1.49 -14.84
CA MET A 964 49.69 2.74 -14.11
C MET A 964 48.51 2.57 -13.17
N ALA A 965 47.40 1.99 -13.65
CA ALA A 965 46.23 1.71 -12.84
C ALA A 965 46.56 0.73 -11.70
N GLU A 966 47.28 -0.36 -11.99
CA GLU A 966 47.64 -1.38 -11.00
C GLU A 966 48.55 -0.82 -9.90
N ASN A 967 49.50 0.05 -10.27
CA ASN A 967 50.39 0.71 -9.32
C ASN A 967 49.68 1.64 -8.35
N THR A 968 48.45 2.07 -8.63
CA THR A 968 47.68 2.89 -7.70
C THR A 968 47.34 2.15 -6.40
N TYR A 969 47.14 0.83 -6.48
CA TYR A 969 46.88 -0.01 -5.30
C TYR A 969 48.09 -0.07 -4.36
N ARG A 970 49.30 0.22 -4.85
CA ARG A 970 50.55 0.17 -4.05
C ARG A 970 50.90 1.49 -3.36
N LYS A 971 49.99 2.47 -3.34
CA LYS A 971 50.24 3.82 -2.82
C LYS A 971 49.96 4.02 -1.33
N GLY A 972 49.68 2.94 -0.59
CA GLY A 972 49.48 3.00 0.86
C GLY A 972 48.22 3.75 1.30
N LEU A 973 47.18 3.74 0.46
CA LEU A 973 45.86 4.26 0.81
C LEU A 973 45.04 3.18 1.54
N TYR A 974 44.11 3.60 2.39
CA TYR A 974 43.11 2.69 2.94
C TYR A 974 41.98 2.49 1.92
N HIS A 975 41.67 1.23 1.59
CA HIS A 975 40.73 0.93 0.52
C HIS A 975 39.33 0.63 1.07
N ILE A 976 38.31 1.20 0.43
CA ILE A 976 36.91 0.84 0.67
C ILE A 976 36.33 0.36 -0.66
N THR A 977 35.91 -0.89 -0.74
CA THR A 977 35.54 -1.52 -2.01
C THR A 977 34.03 -1.72 -2.17
N SER A 978 33.57 -1.60 -3.42
CA SER A 978 32.23 -2.05 -3.81
C SER A 978 32.19 -3.57 -3.82
N GLY A 979 31.64 -4.18 -2.76
CA GLY A 979 31.53 -5.64 -2.65
C GLY A 979 32.85 -6.37 -2.36
N PRO A 980 32.76 -7.68 -2.06
CA PRO A 980 33.85 -8.47 -1.50
C PRO A 980 34.94 -8.87 -2.51
N TYR A 981 34.63 -8.91 -3.82
CA TYR A 981 35.58 -9.35 -4.85
C TYR A 981 36.84 -8.48 -4.89
N CYS A 982 36.68 -7.15 -4.92
CA CYS A 982 37.82 -6.23 -4.96
C CYS A 982 38.60 -6.22 -3.64
N GLU A 983 37.93 -6.31 -2.48
CA GLU A 983 38.59 -6.42 -1.17
C GLU A 983 39.51 -7.64 -1.16
N ARG A 984 39.01 -8.78 -1.64
CA ARG A 984 39.76 -10.03 -1.69
C ARG A 984 41.02 -9.88 -2.54
N ILE A 985 40.91 -9.31 -3.74
CA ILE A 985 42.06 -9.04 -4.61
C ILE A 985 43.07 -8.12 -3.92
N LEU A 986 42.61 -7.02 -3.32
CA LEU A 986 43.48 -6.04 -2.66
C LEU A 986 44.23 -6.66 -1.47
N LYS A 987 43.56 -7.47 -0.65
CA LYS A 987 44.18 -8.16 0.49
C LYS A 987 45.14 -9.26 0.06
N GLN A 988 44.71 -10.13 -0.86
CA GLN A 988 45.47 -11.34 -1.21
C GLN A 988 46.65 -11.04 -2.14
N THR A 989 46.45 -10.16 -3.14
CA THR A 989 47.47 -9.91 -4.17
C THR A 989 48.38 -8.74 -3.80
N TYR A 990 47.85 -7.71 -3.14
CA TYR A 990 48.59 -6.47 -2.86
C TYR A 990 48.91 -6.27 -1.38
N SER A 991 48.46 -7.17 -0.50
CA SER A 991 48.62 -7.04 0.97
C SER A 991 48.10 -5.70 1.52
N ASN A 992 47.07 -5.16 0.88
CA ASN A 992 46.50 -3.87 1.24
C ASN A 992 45.50 -3.99 2.39
N ASP A 993 45.42 -2.91 3.15
CA ASP A 993 44.36 -2.69 4.11
C ASP A 993 43.07 -2.24 3.38
N ALA A 994 42.04 -3.08 3.46
CA ALA A 994 40.80 -2.91 2.71
C ALA A 994 39.59 -3.40 3.52
N ASP A 995 38.46 -2.72 3.35
CA ASP A 995 37.14 -3.16 3.80
C ASP A 995 36.15 -3.02 2.65
N HIS A 996 35.05 -3.78 2.66
CA HIS A 996 33.99 -3.63 1.67
C HIS A 996 32.67 -3.17 2.29
N PHE A 997 31.81 -2.58 1.45
CA PHE A 997 30.39 -2.48 1.71
C PHE A 997 29.62 -3.42 0.78
N LYS A 998 28.51 -3.96 1.26
CA LYS A 998 27.60 -4.77 0.44
C LYS A 998 26.78 -3.85 -0.47
N PHE A 999 26.56 -4.29 -1.69
CA PHE A 999 25.79 -3.55 -2.70
C PHE A 999 24.39 -3.19 -2.18
N PRO A 1000 23.95 -1.93 -2.32
CA PRO A 1000 22.61 -1.55 -1.93
C PRO A 1000 21.58 -2.03 -2.96
N LEU A 1001 20.43 -2.53 -2.50
CA LEU A 1001 19.33 -2.97 -3.35
C LEU A 1001 18.09 -2.08 -3.18
N ASP A 1002 17.59 -1.53 -4.28
CA ASP A 1002 16.38 -0.70 -4.29
C ASP A 1002 15.10 -1.55 -4.44
N ARG A 1003 14.61 -2.05 -3.30
CA ARG A 1003 13.42 -2.92 -3.23
C ARG A 1003 12.09 -2.20 -3.50
N LEU A 1004 12.10 -0.87 -3.61
CA LEU A 1004 10.91 -0.12 -4.03
C LEU A 1004 10.62 -0.40 -5.50
N ASN A 1005 11.68 -0.42 -6.32
CA ASN A 1005 11.56 -0.55 -7.75
C ASN A 1005 11.75 -2.00 -8.23
N TYR A 1006 12.71 -2.72 -7.64
CA TYR A 1006 13.06 -4.09 -8.02
C TYR A 1006 12.37 -5.12 -7.13
N TRP A 1007 11.28 -5.66 -7.64
CA TRP A 1007 10.50 -6.76 -7.07
C TRP A 1007 9.87 -7.57 -8.20
N GLN A 1008 9.54 -8.85 -7.96
CA GLN A 1008 8.94 -9.72 -8.98
C GLN A 1008 7.48 -9.33 -9.23
N ARG A 1009 7.22 -8.83 -10.44
CA ARG A 1009 5.89 -8.41 -10.88
C ARG A 1009 5.16 -9.58 -11.55
N PRO A 1010 3.80 -9.57 -11.57
CA PRO A 1010 3.06 -10.48 -12.43
C PRO A 1010 3.51 -10.32 -13.89
N ARG A 1011 3.65 -11.44 -14.59
CA ARG A 1011 3.95 -11.44 -16.02
C ARG A 1011 2.79 -10.85 -16.80
N THR A 1012 3.09 -10.07 -17.83
CA THR A 1012 2.09 -9.51 -18.75
C THR A 1012 1.64 -10.55 -19.77
N GLU A 1013 0.45 -10.42 -20.34
CA GLU A 1013 -0.05 -11.33 -21.41
C GLU A 1013 0.88 -11.37 -22.65
N THR A 1014 1.76 -10.38 -22.78
CA THR A 1014 2.77 -10.27 -23.83
C THR A 1014 4.10 -10.96 -23.51
N SER A 1015 4.26 -11.60 -22.34
CA SER A 1015 5.49 -12.31 -21.99
C SER A 1015 5.60 -13.61 -22.79
N ALA A 1016 6.54 -13.68 -23.74
CA ALA A 1016 6.81 -14.88 -24.52
C ALA A 1016 7.65 -15.87 -23.70
N GLU A 1017 7.29 -17.15 -23.75
CA GLU A 1017 8.12 -18.22 -23.18
C GLU A 1017 9.47 -18.32 -23.92
N GLY A 1018 10.54 -18.58 -23.16
CA GLY A 1018 11.89 -18.69 -23.70
C GLY A 1018 12.55 -17.33 -23.95
N THR A 1019 12.20 -16.30 -23.18
CA THR A 1019 12.81 -14.97 -23.30
C THR A 1019 14.11 -14.88 -22.50
N ILE A 1020 15.23 -14.67 -23.19
CA ILE A 1020 16.54 -14.38 -22.60
C ILE A 1020 16.77 -12.87 -22.65
N LEU A 1021 17.10 -12.29 -21.50
CA LEU A 1021 17.55 -10.91 -21.38
C LEU A 1021 19.06 -10.87 -21.24
N TYR A 1022 19.76 -10.16 -22.12
CA TYR A 1022 21.22 -10.03 -22.10
C TYR A 1022 21.66 -8.58 -21.87
N PHE A 1023 22.41 -8.34 -20.78
CA PHE A 1023 23.04 -7.05 -20.52
C PHE A 1023 24.25 -6.85 -21.45
N ALA A 1024 23.98 -6.23 -22.61
CA ALA A 1024 24.91 -6.08 -23.72
C ALA A 1024 25.53 -4.68 -23.75
N ARG A 1025 26.86 -4.61 -23.60
CA ARG A 1025 27.65 -3.36 -23.58
C ARG A 1025 28.91 -3.53 -24.45
N PRO A 1026 28.83 -3.42 -25.78
CA PRO A 1026 29.99 -3.58 -26.67
C PRO A 1026 31.14 -2.60 -26.34
N GLU A 1027 30.80 -1.42 -25.83
CA GLU A 1027 31.79 -0.42 -25.38
C GLU A 1027 32.50 -0.78 -24.05
N MET A 1028 32.14 -1.90 -23.40
CA MET A 1028 32.74 -2.36 -22.14
C MET A 1028 33.26 -3.80 -22.31
N PRO A 1029 34.51 -4.01 -22.76
CA PRO A 1029 35.07 -5.33 -23.04
C PRO A 1029 34.90 -6.36 -21.91
N ARG A 1030 34.96 -5.92 -20.65
CA ARG A 1030 34.73 -6.77 -19.46
C ARG A 1030 33.31 -7.38 -19.34
N ARG A 1031 32.37 -6.95 -20.18
CA ARG A 1031 31.00 -7.51 -20.30
C ARG A 1031 30.90 -8.60 -21.38
N CYS A 1032 32.02 -8.96 -22.00
CA CYS A 1032 32.16 -10.13 -22.88
C CYS A 1032 31.12 -10.19 -24.00
N PHE A 1033 30.87 -9.06 -24.68
CA PHE A 1033 29.84 -8.94 -25.71
C PHE A 1033 30.02 -9.97 -26.84
N GLU A 1034 31.25 -10.10 -27.36
CA GLU A 1034 31.59 -11.00 -28.45
C GLU A 1034 31.40 -12.46 -28.04
N PHE A 1035 31.91 -12.84 -26.86
CA PHE A 1035 31.75 -14.18 -26.31
C PHE A 1035 30.27 -14.52 -26.06
N GLY A 1036 29.49 -13.57 -25.55
CA GLY A 1036 28.05 -13.74 -25.37
C GLY A 1036 27.31 -13.96 -26.68
N ASN A 1037 27.69 -13.23 -27.73
CA ASN A 1037 27.12 -13.44 -29.05
C ASN A 1037 27.47 -14.82 -29.62
N MET A 1038 28.69 -15.32 -29.42
CA MET A 1038 29.06 -16.68 -29.83
C MET A 1038 28.20 -17.74 -29.13
N MET A 1039 28.02 -17.60 -27.81
CA MET A 1039 27.18 -18.52 -27.02
C MET A 1039 25.70 -18.41 -27.43
N LEU A 1040 25.17 -17.20 -27.61
CA LEU A 1040 23.77 -16.97 -28.00
C LEU A 1040 23.48 -17.44 -29.43
N ALA A 1041 24.46 -17.40 -30.33
CA ALA A 1041 24.33 -17.97 -31.67
C ALA A 1041 24.08 -19.49 -31.60
N GLU A 1042 24.82 -20.20 -30.75
CA GLU A 1042 24.63 -21.62 -30.49
C GLU A 1042 23.26 -21.92 -29.85
N VAL A 1043 22.82 -21.08 -28.90
CA VAL A 1043 21.49 -21.18 -28.30
C VAL A 1043 20.40 -21.01 -29.37
N LYS A 1044 20.48 -19.94 -30.16
CA LYS A 1044 19.48 -19.65 -31.22
C LYS A 1044 19.43 -20.74 -32.27
N MET A 1045 20.59 -21.25 -32.71
CA MET A 1045 20.66 -22.34 -33.68
C MET A 1045 19.92 -23.60 -33.22
N ARG A 1046 20.01 -23.94 -31.92
CA ARG A 1046 19.41 -25.15 -31.34
C ARG A 1046 18.00 -24.93 -30.78
N ARG A 1047 17.64 -23.67 -30.50
CA ARG A 1047 16.33 -23.24 -30.03
C ARG A 1047 15.88 -21.98 -30.80
N PRO A 1048 15.43 -22.13 -32.06
CA PRO A 1048 15.03 -20.97 -32.88
C PRO A 1048 13.86 -20.15 -32.31
N GLY A 1049 13.05 -20.75 -31.43
CA GLY A 1049 11.92 -20.07 -30.76
C GLY A 1049 12.31 -19.15 -29.58
N VAL A 1050 13.55 -19.23 -29.08
CA VAL A 1050 14.02 -18.38 -27.97
C VAL A 1050 14.09 -16.92 -28.40
N GLN A 1051 13.50 -16.03 -27.60
CA GLN A 1051 13.59 -14.59 -27.85
C GLN A 1051 14.82 -14.01 -27.13
N ILE A 1052 15.66 -13.27 -27.85
CA ILE A 1052 16.84 -12.62 -27.28
C ILE A 1052 16.61 -11.10 -27.25
N LEU A 1053 16.52 -10.56 -26.04
CA LEU A 1053 16.42 -9.13 -25.78
C LEU A 1053 17.76 -8.64 -25.22
N MET A 1054 18.37 -7.68 -25.89
CA MET A 1054 19.61 -7.04 -25.44
C MET A 1054 19.29 -5.68 -24.85
N TYR A 1055 19.96 -5.30 -23.76
CA TYR A 1055 19.77 -4.00 -23.14
C TYR A 1055 21.06 -3.49 -22.50
N GLY A 1056 21.08 -2.19 -22.21
CA GLY A 1056 22.18 -1.52 -21.53
C GLY A 1056 23.02 -0.63 -22.44
N SER A 1057 22.93 -0.75 -23.77
CA SER A 1057 23.67 0.12 -24.71
C SER A 1057 22.86 0.42 -25.96
N HIS A 1058 22.95 1.67 -26.45
CA HIS A 1058 22.42 2.03 -27.77
C HIS A 1058 23.36 1.61 -28.91
N HIS A 1059 24.59 1.16 -28.61
CA HIS A 1059 25.62 0.82 -29.60
C HIS A 1059 25.60 -0.65 -30.06
N VAL A 1060 24.59 -1.43 -29.67
CA VAL A 1060 24.43 -2.80 -30.18
C VAL A 1060 23.77 -2.75 -31.56
N ASP A 1061 24.52 -3.09 -32.59
CA ASP A 1061 24.01 -3.34 -33.93
C ASP A 1061 23.51 -4.78 -34.05
N THR A 1062 22.20 -4.97 -33.96
CA THR A 1062 21.59 -6.30 -34.09
C THR A 1062 21.61 -6.84 -35.51
N GLY A 1063 21.80 -5.99 -36.53
CA GLY A 1063 21.81 -6.41 -37.93
C GLY A 1063 23.06 -7.18 -38.34
N SER A 1064 24.16 -7.02 -37.60
CA SER A 1064 25.42 -7.74 -37.80
C SER A 1064 25.57 -9.02 -36.97
N LEU A 1065 24.57 -9.33 -36.12
CA LEU A 1065 24.59 -10.57 -35.33
C LEU A 1065 24.23 -11.79 -36.19
N PRO A 1066 24.80 -12.97 -35.92
CA PRO A 1066 24.49 -14.20 -36.67
C PRO A 1066 23.14 -14.84 -36.26
N PHE A 1067 22.32 -14.13 -35.47
CA PHE A 1067 21.02 -14.56 -34.97
C PHE A 1067 20.10 -13.35 -34.81
N ASP A 1068 18.78 -13.57 -34.80
CA ASP A 1068 17.80 -12.53 -34.52
C ASP A 1068 17.80 -12.15 -33.03
N ALA A 1069 17.94 -10.85 -32.77
CA ALA A 1069 17.85 -10.25 -31.44
C ALA A 1069 17.27 -8.85 -31.53
N ARG A 1070 16.72 -8.35 -30.43
CA ARG A 1070 16.21 -6.98 -30.33
C ARG A 1070 17.02 -6.20 -29.29
N ASN A 1071 17.61 -5.08 -29.70
CA ASN A 1071 18.22 -4.14 -28.76
C ASN A 1071 17.17 -3.17 -28.21
N LEU A 1072 17.02 -3.14 -26.89
CA LEU A 1072 16.15 -2.24 -26.14
C LEU A 1072 16.86 -0.95 -25.71
N GLY A 1073 18.17 -0.85 -25.92
CA GLY A 1073 18.96 0.32 -25.56
C GLY A 1073 19.10 0.48 -24.05
N ILE A 1074 19.30 1.73 -23.61
CA ILE A 1074 19.18 2.12 -22.21
C ILE A 1074 17.70 2.43 -21.94
N LEU A 1075 17.12 1.76 -20.95
CA LEU A 1075 15.70 1.92 -20.62
C LEU A 1075 15.46 3.31 -20.00
N PRO A 1076 14.33 3.98 -20.29
CA PRO A 1076 14.07 5.34 -19.82
C PRO A 1076 13.97 5.46 -18.30
N THR A 1077 13.35 4.48 -17.64
CA THR A 1077 13.15 4.48 -16.20
C THR A 1077 13.59 3.17 -15.54
N ILE A 1078 13.83 3.24 -14.23
CA ILE A 1078 14.08 2.05 -13.39
C ILE A 1078 12.83 1.14 -13.34
N ASP A 1079 11.63 1.72 -13.45
CA ASP A 1079 10.38 0.94 -13.50
C ASP A 1079 10.31 0.07 -14.76
N ASP A 1080 10.68 0.63 -15.93
CA ASP A 1080 10.73 -0.10 -17.19
C ASP A 1080 11.71 -1.27 -17.10
N LEU A 1081 12.87 -1.04 -16.47
CA LEU A 1081 13.88 -2.06 -16.27
C LEU A 1081 13.39 -3.20 -15.35
N ALA A 1082 12.74 -2.86 -14.24
CA ALA A 1082 12.18 -3.86 -13.32
C ALA A 1082 11.03 -4.67 -13.96
N ARG A 1083 10.21 -4.05 -14.82
CA ARG A 1083 9.21 -4.77 -15.64
C ARG A 1083 9.88 -5.70 -16.62
N LEU A 1084 10.94 -5.25 -17.29
CA LEU A 1084 11.69 -6.06 -18.23
C LEU A 1084 12.27 -7.30 -17.54
N TYR A 1085 12.85 -7.14 -16.35
CA TYR A 1085 13.36 -8.26 -15.56
C TYR A 1085 12.25 -9.26 -15.19
N SER A 1086 11.09 -8.79 -14.75
CA SER A 1086 9.97 -9.66 -14.33
C SER A 1086 9.34 -10.45 -15.48
N ASN A 1087 9.52 -10.00 -16.73
CA ASN A 1087 8.91 -10.61 -17.92
C ASN A 1087 9.85 -11.52 -18.72
N ALA A 1088 11.10 -11.72 -18.29
CA ALA A 1088 12.05 -12.63 -18.93
C ALA A 1088 12.18 -13.97 -18.17
N ASP A 1089 12.69 -15.02 -18.84
CA ASP A 1089 12.90 -16.35 -18.25
C ASP A 1089 14.33 -16.56 -17.73
N LEU A 1090 15.31 -15.89 -18.34
CA LEU A 1090 16.72 -15.90 -17.91
C LEU A 1090 17.37 -14.53 -18.14
N GLY A 1091 18.20 -14.10 -17.19
CA GLY A 1091 19.00 -12.89 -17.27
C GLY A 1091 20.48 -13.20 -17.37
N ILE A 1092 21.14 -12.76 -18.44
CA ILE A 1092 22.57 -12.90 -18.67
C ILE A 1092 23.26 -11.58 -18.33
N VAL A 1093 24.21 -11.64 -17.40
CA VAL A 1093 25.03 -10.49 -17.00
C VAL A 1093 26.48 -10.92 -16.77
N PHE A 1094 27.29 -10.84 -17.82
CA PHE A 1094 28.68 -11.24 -17.72
C PHE A 1094 29.51 -10.26 -16.89
N SER A 1095 30.18 -10.80 -15.88
CA SER A 1095 30.97 -10.05 -14.91
C SER A 1095 32.31 -10.75 -14.67
N LEU A 1096 33.29 -10.47 -15.53
CA LEU A 1096 34.66 -10.97 -15.34
C LEU A 1096 35.36 -10.36 -14.12
N THR A 1097 34.87 -9.22 -13.63
CA THR A 1097 35.38 -8.52 -12.46
C THR A 1097 34.27 -8.33 -11.43
N ASN A 1098 33.85 -7.09 -11.16
CA ASN A 1098 32.78 -6.77 -10.22
C ASN A 1098 31.41 -6.72 -10.93
N PRO A 1099 30.37 -7.43 -10.46
CA PRO A 1099 29.10 -7.53 -11.16
C PRO A 1099 28.24 -6.29 -11.17
N SER A 1100 28.57 -5.27 -10.37
CA SER A 1100 27.71 -4.12 -10.08
C SER A 1100 26.39 -4.54 -9.41
N LEU A 1101 25.28 -3.87 -9.70
CA LEU A 1101 23.96 -4.13 -9.10
C LEU A 1101 23.09 -5.09 -9.90
N VAL A 1102 23.32 -5.17 -11.22
CA VAL A 1102 22.46 -5.84 -12.20
C VAL A 1102 22.03 -7.27 -11.79
N PRO A 1103 22.92 -8.21 -11.43
CA PRO A 1103 22.47 -9.56 -11.06
C PRO A 1103 21.57 -9.57 -9.82
N TYR A 1104 21.79 -8.68 -8.86
CA TYR A 1104 20.98 -8.62 -7.65
C TYR A 1104 19.60 -7.99 -7.93
N GLU A 1105 19.54 -7.02 -8.85
CA GLU A 1105 18.28 -6.46 -9.36
C GLU A 1105 17.45 -7.53 -10.10
N MET A 1106 18.10 -8.33 -10.95
CA MET A 1106 17.47 -9.47 -11.63
C MET A 1106 16.89 -10.48 -10.62
N MET A 1107 17.69 -10.88 -9.62
CA MET A 1107 17.23 -11.79 -8.55
C MET A 1107 16.03 -11.22 -7.79
N ALA A 1108 16.04 -9.92 -7.47
CA ALA A 1108 14.94 -9.25 -6.79
C ALA A 1108 13.64 -9.25 -7.63
N CYS A 1109 13.76 -9.11 -8.95
CA CYS A 1109 12.66 -9.23 -9.90
C CYS A 1109 12.26 -10.67 -10.25
N GLY A 1110 12.87 -11.68 -9.63
CA GLY A 1110 12.56 -13.08 -9.88
C GLY A 1110 13.11 -13.62 -11.19
N LEU A 1111 14.13 -12.99 -11.77
CA LEU A 1111 14.81 -13.44 -12.97
C LEU A 1111 16.06 -14.27 -12.58
N PRO A 1112 16.15 -15.57 -12.95
CA PRO A 1112 17.35 -16.34 -12.70
C PRO A 1112 18.55 -15.76 -13.45
N VAL A 1113 19.68 -15.69 -12.75
CA VAL A 1113 20.91 -15.07 -13.25
C VAL A 1113 21.84 -16.10 -13.88
N VAL A 1114 22.41 -15.72 -15.02
CA VAL A 1114 23.45 -16.44 -15.74
C VAL A 1114 24.67 -15.52 -15.87
N ASP A 1115 25.83 -16.02 -15.43
CA ASP A 1115 27.12 -15.34 -15.55
C ASP A 1115 28.18 -16.36 -16.04
N VAL A 1116 29.30 -15.88 -16.56
CA VAL A 1116 30.42 -16.71 -16.97
C VAL A 1116 31.26 -17.07 -15.75
N ARG A 1117 31.69 -18.33 -15.64
CA ARG A 1117 32.64 -18.76 -14.62
C ARG A 1117 34.02 -18.27 -14.98
N PHE A 1118 34.53 -17.32 -14.21
CA PHE A 1118 35.87 -16.78 -14.45
C PHE A 1118 36.54 -16.38 -13.15
N GLN A 1119 37.74 -16.90 -12.91
CA GLN A 1119 38.51 -16.68 -11.69
C GLN A 1119 37.66 -16.93 -10.42
N ASP A 1120 37.68 -16.00 -9.46
CA ASP A 1120 36.96 -16.09 -8.19
C ASP A 1120 35.66 -15.24 -8.18
N ASN A 1121 35.05 -15.01 -9.35
CA ASN A 1121 33.82 -14.20 -9.44
C ASN A 1121 32.61 -14.82 -8.69
N ILE A 1122 32.69 -16.11 -8.34
CA ILE A 1122 31.75 -16.78 -7.42
C ILE A 1122 31.66 -16.10 -6.05
N THR A 1123 32.71 -15.39 -5.61
CA THR A 1123 32.69 -14.59 -4.38
C THR A 1123 31.56 -13.56 -4.38
N ASN A 1124 31.16 -13.04 -5.55
CA ASN A 1124 30.03 -12.12 -5.66
C ASN A 1124 28.67 -12.76 -5.36
N TYR A 1125 28.60 -14.08 -5.50
CA TYR A 1125 27.43 -14.91 -5.24
C TYR A 1125 27.52 -15.62 -3.89
N GLY A 1126 28.37 -15.12 -2.98
CA GLY A 1126 28.55 -15.72 -1.65
C GLY A 1126 29.15 -17.13 -1.68
N GLY A 1127 29.87 -17.50 -2.74
CA GLY A 1127 30.41 -18.86 -2.90
C GLY A 1127 29.39 -19.89 -3.37
N ARG A 1128 28.22 -19.46 -3.86
CA ARG A 1128 27.08 -20.34 -4.20
C ARG A 1128 26.81 -20.42 -5.69
N GLU A 1129 26.66 -21.63 -6.20
CA GLU A 1129 26.29 -21.92 -7.61
C GLU A 1129 24.81 -22.27 -7.77
N ASP A 1130 24.09 -22.44 -6.66
CA ASP A 1130 22.68 -22.78 -6.65
C ASP A 1130 21.76 -21.55 -6.73
N ILE A 1131 22.33 -20.34 -6.77
CA ILE A 1131 21.60 -19.07 -6.91
C ILE A 1131 21.78 -18.40 -8.29
N ALA A 1132 22.86 -18.71 -8.98
CA ALA A 1132 23.18 -18.21 -10.32
C ALA A 1132 23.90 -19.30 -11.11
N LEU A 1133 23.61 -19.43 -12.41
CA LEU A 1133 24.36 -20.32 -13.28
C LEU A 1133 25.70 -19.67 -13.64
N LEU A 1134 26.80 -20.21 -13.12
CA LEU A 1134 28.16 -19.85 -13.51
C LEU A 1134 28.66 -20.82 -14.58
N GLY A 1135 28.46 -20.45 -15.85
CA GLY A 1135 28.69 -21.33 -16.98
C GLY A 1135 30.14 -21.41 -17.46
N ASP A 1136 30.45 -22.46 -18.18
CA ASP A 1136 31.80 -22.73 -18.71
C ASP A 1136 32.26 -21.59 -19.65
N PRO A 1137 33.53 -21.14 -19.60
CA PRO A 1137 34.06 -20.14 -20.52
C PRO A 1137 34.33 -20.68 -21.95
N ASP A 1138 33.70 -21.78 -22.36
CA ASP A 1138 33.58 -22.25 -23.74
C ASP A 1138 32.15 -21.96 -24.30
N PRO A 1139 31.99 -21.24 -25.44
CA PRO A 1139 30.67 -20.83 -25.91
C PRO A 1139 29.70 -22.00 -26.17
N THR A 1140 30.20 -23.13 -26.67
CA THR A 1140 29.40 -24.31 -27.02
C THR A 1140 28.94 -25.05 -25.76
N ALA A 1141 29.83 -25.26 -24.80
CA ALA A 1141 29.52 -25.85 -23.51
C ALA A 1141 28.58 -24.96 -22.69
N PHE A 1142 28.80 -23.64 -22.71
CA PHE A 1142 27.94 -22.69 -22.03
C PHE A 1142 26.53 -22.67 -22.64
N ALA A 1143 26.41 -22.67 -23.97
CA ALA A 1143 25.11 -22.77 -24.63
C ALA A 1143 24.33 -24.03 -24.20
N ASN A 1144 25.01 -25.18 -24.03
CA ASN A 1144 24.38 -26.38 -23.49
C ASN A 1144 23.81 -26.18 -22.08
N GLN A 1145 24.55 -25.50 -21.20
CA GLN A 1145 24.13 -25.23 -19.83
C GLN A 1145 22.96 -24.24 -19.77
N VAL A 1146 22.97 -23.20 -20.63
CA VAL A 1146 21.87 -22.24 -20.76
C VAL A 1146 20.61 -22.94 -21.27
N ILE A 1147 20.70 -23.76 -22.32
CA ILE A 1147 19.56 -24.53 -22.84
C ILE A 1147 19.03 -25.49 -21.79
N ALA A 1148 19.89 -26.22 -21.09
CA ALA A 1148 19.47 -27.15 -20.04
C ALA A 1148 18.67 -26.41 -18.94
N LEU A 1149 19.10 -25.20 -18.56
CA LEU A 1149 18.38 -24.38 -17.59
C LEU A 1149 17.07 -23.80 -18.17
N LEU A 1150 17.03 -23.41 -19.45
CA LEU A 1150 15.80 -22.97 -20.13
C LEU A 1150 14.75 -24.07 -20.26
N ASP A 1151 15.17 -25.33 -20.36
CA ASP A 1151 14.25 -26.46 -20.49
C ASP A 1151 13.77 -26.96 -19.12
N ASP A 1152 14.53 -26.72 -18.04
CA ASP A 1152 14.22 -27.18 -16.68
C ASP A 1152 13.46 -26.13 -15.84
N VAL A 1153 12.12 -26.16 -15.94
CA VAL A 1153 11.23 -25.23 -15.21
C VAL A 1153 11.40 -25.33 -13.69
N PRO A 1154 11.41 -26.53 -13.05
CA PRO A 1154 11.67 -26.65 -11.61
C PRO A 1154 13.01 -26.04 -11.18
N ALA A 1155 14.09 -26.29 -11.94
CA ALA A 1155 15.41 -25.77 -11.59
C ALA A 1155 15.52 -24.24 -11.74
N ARG A 1156 14.74 -23.62 -12.64
CA ARG A 1156 14.59 -22.16 -12.68
C ARG A 1156 13.84 -21.63 -11.48
N ALA A 1157 12.68 -22.21 -11.17
CA ALA A 1157 11.87 -21.80 -10.03
C ALA A 1157 12.66 -21.88 -8.71
N GLU A 1158 13.45 -22.93 -8.54
CA GLU A 1158 14.29 -23.09 -7.35
C GLU A 1158 15.42 -22.05 -7.28
N ARG A 1159 16.05 -21.70 -8.42
CA ARG A 1159 17.03 -20.61 -8.47
C ARG A 1159 16.40 -19.25 -8.17
N VAL A 1160 15.17 -19.00 -8.64
CA VAL A 1160 14.41 -17.79 -8.28
C VAL A 1160 14.22 -17.72 -6.76
N ARG A 1161 13.73 -18.80 -6.14
CA ARG A 1161 13.51 -18.87 -4.69
C ARG A 1161 14.82 -18.59 -3.93
N LYS A 1162 15.89 -19.31 -4.25
CA LYS A 1162 17.18 -19.18 -3.57
C LYS A 1162 17.88 -17.84 -3.83
N GLY A 1163 17.75 -17.29 -5.04
CA GLY A 1163 18.26 -15.97 -5.40
C GLY A 1163 17.56 -14.87 -4.60
N LYS A 1164 16.23 -14.96 -4.47
CA LYS A 1164 15.45 -14.07 -3.59
C LYS A 1164 15.89 -14.16 -2.14
N GLU A 1165 16.09 -15.38 -1.62
CA GLU A 1165 16.61 -15.58 -0.25
C GLU A 1165 17.98 -14.95 -0.05
N PHE A 1166 18.89 -15.12 -1.01
CA PHE A 1166 20.23 -14.52 -0.95
C PHE A 1166 20.20 -12.99 -0.90
N ILE A 1167 19.26 -12.36 -1.62
CA ILE A 1167 19.15 -10.90 -1.63
C ILE A 1167 18.37 -10.31 -0.45
N LEU A 1168 17.80 -11.11 0.45
CA LEU A 1168 17.13 -10.59 1.66
C LEU A 1168 18.09 -9.81 2.57
N ASP A 1169 19.35 -10.25 2.65
CA ASP A 1169 20.38 -9.64 3.49
C ASP A 1169 21.12 -8.46 2.81
N PHE A 1170 20.64 -7.98 1.66
CA PHE A 1170 21.26 -6.83 1.01
C PHE A 1170 20.80 -5.53 1.70
N PRO A 1171 21.72 -4.59 1.97
CA PRO A 1171 21.36 -3.32 2.59
C PRO A 1171 20.55 -2.43 1.64
N SER A 1172 19.79 -1.51 2.21
CA SER A 1172 19.31 -0.31 1.53
C SER A 1172 20.48 0.65 1.21
N GLU A 1173 20.24 1.66 0.37
CA GLU A 1173 21.25 2.70 0.08
C GLU A 1173 21.78 3.35 1.36
N VAL A 1174 20.89 3.70 2.29
CA VAL A 1174 21.23 4.35 3.57
C VAL A 1174 22.16 3.45 4.40
N GLU A 1175 21.85 2.17 4.51
CA GLU A 1175 22.62 1.21 5.31
C GLU A 1175 24.02 0.96 4.75
N SER A 1176 24.15 0.85 3.41
CA SER A 1176 25.47 0.77 2.77
C SER A 1176 26.32 2.00 3.10
N VAL A 1177 25.74 3.20 3.09
CA VAL A 1177 26.47 4.42 3.43
C VAL A 1177 26.82 4.47 4.93
N ARG A 1178 25.92 4.04 5.82
CA ARG A 1178 26.20 3.93 7.26
C ARG A 1178 27.33 2.96 7.58
N ARG A 1179 27.42 1.85 6.84
CA ARG A 1179 28.56 0.93 6.97
C ARG A 1179 29.88 1.64 6.66
N VAL A 1180 29.95 2.43 5.59
CA VAL A 1180 31.16 3.18 5.23
C VAL A 1180 31.47 4.29 6.23
N GLU A 1181 30.46 5.03 6.70
CA GLU A 1181 30.63 6.01 7.78
C GLU A 1181 31.25 5.37 9.03
N SER A 1182 30.73 4.22 9.47
CA SER A 1182 31.26 3.48 10.61
C SER A 1182 32.73 3.04 10.41
N LEU A 1183 33.09 2.58 9.21
CA LEU A 1183 34.46 2.23 8.87
C LEU A 1183 35.40 3.44 8.96
N LEU A 1184 34.96 4.60 8.48
CA LEU A 1184 35.72 5.84 8.55
C LEU A 1184 35.92 6.32 9.98
N LEU A 1185 34.87 6.31 10.79
CA LEU A 1185 34.94 6.72 12.19
C LEU A 1185 35.88 5.83 12.99
N LYS A 1186 35.75 4.50 12.85
CA LYS A 1186 36.66 3.54 13.49
C LYS A 1186 38.12 3.81 13.14
N ARG A 1187 38.41 4.19 11.89
CA ARG A 1187 39.77 4.56 11.45
C ARG A 1187 40.26 5.84 12.11
N LEU A 1188 39.43 6.87 12.12
CA LEU A 1188 39.80 8.14 12.73
C LEU A 1188 40.03 8.01 14.24
N ASP A 1189 39.23 7.18 14.93
CA ASP A 1189 39.41 6.91 16.37
C ASP A 1189 40.73 6.18 16.65
N LEU A 1190 41.12 5.23 15.78
CA LEU A 1190 42.43 4.56 15.88
C LEU A 1190 43.59 5.54 15.68
N ILE A 1191 43.47 6.47 14.71
CA ILE A 1191 44.48 7.51 14.46
C ILE A 1191 44.59 8.45 15.65
N ASP A 1192 43.46 8.92 16.17
CA ASP A 1192 43.44 9.83 17.32
C ASP A 1192 44.01 9.14 18.56
N ALA A 1193 43.72 7.85 18.79
CA ALA A 1193 44.31 7.07 19.89
C ALA A 1193 45.84 6.92 19.75
N GLN A 1194 46.34 6.64 18.54
CA GLN A 1194 47.77 6.56 18.26
C GLN A 1194 48.50 7.89 18.51
N ALA A 1195 47.85 9.01 18.18
CA ALA A 1195 48.38 10.35 18.42
C ALA A 1195 48.40 10.75 19.90
N VAL A 1196 47.58 10.11 20.75
CA VAL A 1196 47.60 10.32 22.22
C VAL A 1196 48.68 9.47 22.89
N THR A 1197 49.03 8.33 22.30
CA THR A 1197 50.08 7.43 22.82
C THR A 1197 51.50 7.76 22.32
N ALA A 1198 51.62 8.55 21.25
CA ALA A 1198 52.89 9.03 20.68
C ALA A 1198 53.23 10.42 21.23
#